data_AF-A0A8C3KQH2-F1
#
_entry.id   AF-A0A8C3KQH2-F1
#
_cell.length_a   1.000
_cell.length_b   1.000
_cell.length_c   1.000
_cell.angle_alpha   90.00
_cell.angle_beta   90.00
_cell.angle_gamma   90.00
#
_symmetry.space_group_name_H-M   'P 1'
#
loop_
_entity.id
_entity.type
_entity.pdbx_description
1 polymer ?
#
loop_
_entity_poly.entity_id
_entity_poly.type
_entity_poly.pdbx_seq_one_letter_code
_entity_poly.pdbx_strand_id
1 'polypeptide(L)'
;MRWREPPAIYFEDSGNPVERSSYLIELHTNDGGSYDVVNDASSPAAGDCCAQQSSARHNWEMNYQEAAIYLQEGENNDKFFTHPKNAKALAAYLFAHNHLFYLMELSTALLLLLLSLCEAPAVPMLRLGIFVHATLELFALIVVVFELSMKMRWLGFQTFIRHKRTMVKTCVLFVQFIEAIVVLVRQTSHVRITRALRCIFLVDCRYCGAVRRNLRQIFQSLPPFIDILLLLLFFMVIFAILGFYLFSPNHSDPYFNTLENSLVNLFVLLTTSNFPDVMMPSYARNPWSCVFFIVYLSIELYFIMNLLLAVVFDTFNDIEKRKFKSLLLHKRTAIQHAYRLLITKQRPSGISFKHFEGLLRFYKPRMCARERYLTFKALNQSNTPLVSLKDFYNFYEVVGLKWKAKRNREHWFDDLPRTAFLIFKGINILVKSRVFQYTMYTVVAVNGIWILVETFMLQGGNFFSRNVPWSYIVFLTIYGVELLLKTTGLGPVEYLSSGWNLFDFSVTLFAFLGLMALAFNMEPFYFIVVLRPLQLLRLFKLKKRYRNVLDTMFELFPRMASLGLTLLIFYYCFAIVGMEFFAGVVYPNCCNTSTVADSYRWVNHTVGNKTVVEEGYYYLNNFDNILNSFVTLFELTVVNDWYIIMEGVTSQTTHWSRLYFMIFYIVTMVVMTIIVAFILDAFVFRMNYTRKNQDSEEDNGIVLEKEISKEEVVGIIELYKRTSAATEITQLQKIVLQMDKYGQMSTVFLGRRSRTKSDLSMKMYEEEIQEWYEEHSRKEESQTALQEPATASNSSLKPLSLRQRSQTVI
;
A
#
# COMPACT_ATOMS: atom_id res chain seq x y z
N MET A 1 -35.82 14.87 19.49
CA MET A 1 -34.91 14.04 20.32
C MET A 1 -33.65 14.84 20.60
N ARG A 2 -33.60 15.51 21.76
CA ARG A 2 -32.46 16.31 22.24
C ARG A 2 -31.40 15.37 22.82
N TRP A 3 -30.17 15.47 22.34
CA TRP A 3 -29.01 14.81 22.91
C TRP A 3 -28.47 15.65 24.09
N ARG A 4 -28.25 15.00 25.23
CA ARG A 4 -27.64 15.56 26.45
C ARG A 4 -26.12 15.51 26.34
N GLU A 5 -25.48 16.64 26.63
CA GLU A 5 -24.05 16.75 26.92
C GLU A 5 -23.75 16.32 28.38
N PRO A 6 -22.56 15.76 28.68
CA PRO A 6 -22.07 15.58 30.05
C PRO A 6 -21.31 16.82 30.56
N PRO A 7 -21.26 17.07 31.89
CA PRO A 7 -20.97 18.39 32.45
C PRO A 7 -19.47 18.70 32.59
N ALA A 8 -19.14 19.97 32.33
CA ALA A 8 -17.90 20.61 32.75
C ALA A 8 -17.95 20.93 34.24
N ILE A 9 -16.89 20.59 34.98
CA ILE A 9 -16.68 21.01 36.36
C ILE A 9 -15.82 22.26 36.34
N TYR A 10 -16.44 23.38 36.70
CA TYR A 10 -15.80 24.65 37.04
C TYR A 10 -15.22 24.56 38.46
N PHE A 11 -14.06 25.18 38.70
CA PHE A 11 -13.65 25.61 40.02
C PHE A 11 -13.55 27.14 40.01
N GLU A 12 -14.30 27.77 40.91
CA GLU A 12 -14.36 29.20 41.16
C GLU A 12 -13.08 29.73 41.80
N ASP A 13 -12.73 30.95 41.38
CA ASP A 13 -11.79 31.86 42.02
C ASP A 13 -12.37 32.42 43.33
N SER A 14 -11.58 32.36 44.41
CA SER A 14 -11.73 33.25 45.57
C SER A 14 -10.32 33.61 46.07
N GLY A 15 -9.95 34.89 45.93
CA GLY A 15 -8.59 35.39 46.12
C GLY A 15 -8.16 35.62 47.56
N ASN A 16 -6.85 35.58 47.82
CA ASN A 16 -5.99 36.76 48.04
C ASN A 16 -4.50 36.32 48.18
N PRO A 17 -3.54 37.24 48.05
CA PRO A 17 -2.21 36.96 47.54
C PRO A 17 -1.21 36.58 48.64
N VAL A 18 -0.33 35.62 48.35
CA VAL A 18 0.92 35.46 49.09
C VAL A 18 2.05 35.32 48.07
N GLU A 19 2.95 36.30 48.11
CA GLU A 19 4.20 36.36 47.38
C GLU A 19 4.94 35.02 47.41
N ARG A 20 5.35 34.52 46.25
CA ARG A 20 6.45 33.55 46.15
C ARG A 20 7.33 33.83 44.94
N SER A 21 8.37 34.59 45.24
CA SER A 21 9.76 34.45 44.79
C SER A 21 9.97 33.64 43.50
N SER A 22 10.33 34.41 42.47
CA SER A 22 11.09 34.01 41.30
C SER A 22 12.38 33.26 41.66
N TYR A 23 12.50 32.01 41.20
CA TYR A 23 13.80 31.40 40.92
C TYR A 23 13.83 30.95 39.46
N LEU A 24 14.31 31.87 38.63
CA LEU A 24 14.99 31.58 37.37
C LEU A 24 16.26 30.79 37.71
N ILE A 25 16.42 29.59 37.15
CA ILE A 25 17.72 28.95 37.02
C ILE A 25 18.06 28.99 35.54
N GLU A 26 18.99 29.89 35.20
CA GLU A 26 19.73 29.90 33.96
C GLU A 26 20.51 28.59 33.81
N LEU A 27 20.27 27.88 32.71
CA LEU A 27 21.13 26.77 32.28
C LEU A 27 22.05 27.31 31.19
N HIS A 28 23.30 27.52 31.59
CA HIS A 28 24.42 27.84 30.72
C HIS A 28 24.57 26.79 29.61
N THR A 29 24.65 27.29 28.39
CA THR A 29 25.12 26.59 27.20
C THR A 29 26.59 26.20 27.38
N ASN A 30 26.90 24.91 27.22
CA ASN A 30 28.21 24.48 26.77
C ASN A 30 28.08 23.30 25.81
N ASP A 31 28.78 23.45 24.68
CA ASP A 31 28.98 22.46 23.63
C ASP A 31 29.72 21.21 24.15
N GLY A 32 29.50 20.09 23.46
CA GLY A 32 30.34 18.90 23.56
C GLY A 32 29.60 17.67 24.09
N GLY A 33 29.35 16.71 23.20
CA GLY A 33 28.87 15.40 23.58
C GLY A 33 29.89 14.67 24.45
N SER A 34 29.48 14.30 25.66
CA SER A 34 30.09 13.25 26.45
C SER A 34 28.96 12.44 27.07
N TYR A 35 28.99 11.12 26.86
CA TYR A 35 28.05 10.19 27.47
C TYR A 35 28.39 10.06 28.95
N ASP A 36 27.74 10.86 29.80
CA ASP A 36 27.85 10.70 31.25
C ASP A 36 27.04 9.49 31.69
N VAL A 37 27.71 8.35 31.69
CA VAL A 37 27.19 7.10 32.24
C VAL A 37 27.35 7.15 33.77
N VAL A 38 26.27 7.52 34.46
CA VAL A 38 26.25 7.66 35.92
C VAL A 38 26.38 6.30 36.63
N ASN A 39 27.24 6.28 37.65
CA ASN A 39 27.58 5.17 38.51
C ASN A 39 26.45 4.86 39.52
N ASP A 40 26.00 3.61 39.58
CA ASP A 40 25.31 3.06 40.76
C ASP A 40 26.38 2.42 41.67
N ALA A 41 26.99 3.22 42.55
CA ALA A 41 27.72 2.73 43.72
C ALA A 41 27.89 3.83 44.79
N SER A 42 27.03 3.81 45.81
CA SER A 42 27.43 4.17 47.18
C SER A 42 26.41 3.61 48.17
N SER A 43 26.91 2.85 49.14
CA SER A 43 26.22 2.36 50.34
C SER A 43 25.55 3.50 51.15
N PRO A 44 24.40 3.25 51.82
CA PRO A 44 23.51 4.33 52.23
C PRO A 44 23.87 4.96 53.58
N ALA A 45 23.89 6.29 53.63
CA ALA A 45 23.51 7.03 54.82
C ALA A 45 22.01 7.34 54.71
N ALA A 46 21.25 6.98 55.75
CA ALA A 46 19.79 7.03 55.78
C ALA A 46 19.28 8.49 55.83
N GLY A 47 19.04 9.08 54.66
CA GLY A 47 18.44 10.43 54.55
C GLY A 47 18.00 10.81 53.12
N ASP A 48 18.78 10.44 52.09
CA ASP A 48 18.61 10.93 50.71
C ASP A 48 18.04 9.92 49.68
N CYS A 49 17.70 8.69 50.10
CA CYS A 49 17.30 7.62 49.18
C CYS A 49 16.09 7.96 48.30
N CYS A 50 15.08 8.69 48.80
CA CYS A 50 13.86 8.97 48.01
C CYS A 50 14.11 9.91 46.82
N ALA A 51 15.04 10.86 46.93
CA ALA A 51 15.33 11.82 45.87
C ALA A 51 16.26 11.24 44.78
N GLN A 52 17.24 10.41 45.16
CA GLN A 52 18.11 9.71 44.21
C GLN A 52 17.37 8.58 43.46
N GLN A 53 16.42 7.92 44.10
CA GLN A 53 15.68 6.82 43.48
C GLN A 53 14.59 7.33 42.52
N SER A 54 14.06 8.54 42.74
CA SER A 54 13.16 9.21 41.80
C SER A 54 13.90 9.76 40.57
N SER A 55 15.10 10.32 40.75
CA SER A 55 15.93 10.82 39.64
C SER A 55 16.44 9.68 38.74
N ALA A 56 16.91 8.57 39.33
CA ALA A 56 17.32 7.38 38.58
C ALA A 56 16.15 6.75 37.81
N ARG A 57 14.95 6.72 38.40
CA ARG A 57 13.74 6.21 37.73
C ARG A 57 13.30 7.09 36.56
N HIS A 58 13.37 8.41 36.72
CA HIS A 58 13.10 9.37 35.65
C HIS A 58 14.09 9.22 34.48
N ASN A 59 15.38 9.00 34.78
CA ASN A 59 16.42 8.81 33.78
C ASN A 59 16.19 7.54 32.93
N TRP A 60 15.78 6.43 33.55
CA TRP A 60 15.43 5.20 32.84
C TRP A 60 14.17 5.32 31.97
N GLU A 61 13.15 6.06 32.42
CA GLU A 61 11.96 6.30 31.60
C GLU A 61 12.29 7.08 30.32
N MET A 62 13.19 8.06 30.41
CA MET A 62 13.70 8.79 29.25
C MET A 62 14.47 7.85 28.29
N ASN A 63 15.34 6.99 28.81
CA ASN A 63 16.04 5.98 27.99
C ASN A 63 15.07 5.02 27.29
N TYR A 64 13.98 4.61 27.95
CA TYR A 64 12.97 3.76 27.32
C TYR A 64 12.20 4.48 26.22
N GLN A 65 11.82 5.73 26.46
CA GLN A 65 11.16 6.58 25.47
C GLN A 65 12.06 6.79 24.25
N GLU A 66 13.33 7.11 24.46
CA GLU A 66 14.31 7.33 23.40
C GLU A 66 14.60 6.05 22.60
N ALA A 67 14.79 4.90 23.27
CA ALA A 67 14.95 3.60 22.61
C ALA A 67 13.71 3.23 21.78
N ALA A 68 12.50 3.53 22.27
CA ALA A 68 11.27 3.33 21.51
C ALA A 68 11.22 4.22 20.26
N ILE A 69 11.69 5.47 20.35
CA ILE A 69 11.77 6.38 19.20
C ILE A 69 12.76 5.87 18.16
N TYR A 70 13.95 5.40 18.53
CA TYR A 70 14.90 4.80 17.56
C TYR A 70 14.26 3.66 16.77
N LEU A 71 13.52 2.78 17.45
CA LEU A 71 12.83 1.67 16.79
C LEU A 71 11.71 2.14 15.87
N GLN A 72 10.96 3.18 16.25
CA GLN A 72 9.95 3.81 15.41
C GLN A 72 10.57 4.52 14.19
N GLU A 73 11.68 5.24 14.37
CA GLU A 73 12.43 5.88 13.28
C GLU A 73 12.97 4.84 12.29
N GLY A 74 13.54 3.74 12.79
CA GLY A 74 13.99 2.62 11.97
C GLY A 74 12.87 1.95 11.18
N GLU A 75 11.68 1.80 11.78
CA GLU A 75 10.51 1.25 11.10
C GLU A 75 9.97 2.20 10.02
N ASN A 76 9.92 3.50 10.31
CA ASN A 76 9.44 4.53 9.40
C ASN A 76 10.45 4.92 8.31
N ASN A 77 11.71 4.49 8.45
CA ASN A 77 12.84 4.91 7.61
C ASN A 77 13.06 6.44 7.67
N ASP A 78 13.01 6.98 8.89
CA ASP A 78 13.37 8.36 9.22
C ASP A 78 14.87 8.44 9.55
N LYS A 79 15.51 9.56 9.21
CA LYS A 79 16.96 9.68 9.35
C LYS A 79 17.35 10.01 10.80
N PHE A 80 18.31 9.28 11.36
CA PHE A 80 18.72 9.46 12.77
C PHE A 80 19.35 10.81 13.11
N PHE A 81 19.77 11.62 12.12
CA PHE A 81 20.31 12.95 12.40
C PHE A 81 19.24 13.94 12.92
N THR A 82 17.95 13.64 12.74
CA THR A 82 16.82 14.44 13.26
C THR A 82 16.26 13.90 14.57
N HIS A 83 17.00 13.01 15.24
CA HIS A 83 16.57 12.38 16.48
C HIS A 83 16.35 13.43 17.58
N PRO A 84 15.21 13.41 18.31
CA PRO A 84 14.88 14.44 19.28
C PRO A 84 15.71 14.31 20.57
N LYS A 85 16.67 15.23 20.78
CA LYS A 85 17.50 15.27 22.00
C LYS A 85 16.92 16.11 23.13
N ASN A 86 16.12 17.12 22.80
CA ASN A 86 15.58 18.09 23.76
C ASN A 86 14.08 17.87 23.98
N ALA A 87 13.54 18.21 25.16
CA ALA A 87 12.11 18.08 25.47
C ALA A 87 11.19 18.80 24.46
N LYS A 88 11.59 19.97 23.95
CA LYS A 88 10.86 20.70 22.91
C LYS A 88 10.82 19.94 21.57
N ALA A 89 11.94 19.30 21.20
CA ALA A 89 12.03 18.49 19.97
C ALA A 89 11.24 17.19 20.12
N LEU A 90 11.27 16.57 21.31
CA LEU A 90 10.46 15.39 21.64
C LEU A 90 8.97 15.68 21.53
N ALA A 91 8.49 16.80 22.10
CA ALA A 91 7.09 17.20 21.99
C ALA A 91 6.67 17.44 20.52
N ALA A 92 7.54 18.06 19.72
CA ALA A 92 7.29 18.25 18.29
C ALA A 92 7.28 16.92 17.51
N TYR A 93 8.20 15.99 17.83
CA TYR A 93 8.25 14.67 17.23
C TYR A 93 6.97 13.88 17.52
N LEU A 94 6.54 13.82 18.79
CA LEU A 94 5.33 13.10 19.21
C LEU A 94 4.06 13.70 18.59
N PHE A 95 4.00 15.03 18.44
CA PHE A 95 2.90 15.69 17.74
C PHE A 95 2.84 15.29 16.26
N ALA A 96 3.98 15.36 15.55
CA ALA A 96 4.07 15.04 14.14
C ALA A 96 3.89 13.53 13.85
N HIS A 97 4.17 12.66 14.82
CA HIS A 97 4.06 11.21 14.70
C HIS A 97 2.75 10.62 15.22
N ASN A 98 1.74 11.46 15.40
CA ASN A 98 0.42 10.99 15.80
C ASN A 98 -0.39 10.48 14.59
N HIS A 99 -1.19 9.42 14.80
CA HIS A 99 -2.10 8.89 13.78
C HIS A 99 -3.12 9.92 13.30
N LEU A 100 -3.56 10.83 14.19
CA LEU A 100 -4.45 11.93 13.81
C LEU A 100 -3.79 12.90 12.82
N PHE A 101 -2.50 13.19 12.99
CA PHE A 101 -1.75 14.03 12.07
C PHE A 101 -1.62 13.35 10.70
N TYR A 102 -1.35 12.05 10.65
CA TYR A 102 -1.33 11.30 9.38
C TYR A 102 -2.70 11.21 8.69
N LEU A 103 -3.78 11.09 9.46
CA LEU A 103 -5.14 11.09 8.90
C LEU A 103 -5.49 12.45 8.31
N MET A 104 -5.11 13.54 9.01
CA MET A 104 -5.27 14.91 8.53
C MET A 104 -4.53 15.13 7.21
N GLU A 105 -3.26 14.73 7.11
CA GLU A 105 -2.49 14.81 5.85
C GLU A 105 -3.20 14.11 4.69
N LEU A 106 -3.68 12.88 4.93
CA LEU A 106 -4.34 12.09 3.91
C LEU A 106 -5.69 12.70 3.50
N SER A 107 -6.49 13.16 4.47
CA SER A 107 -7.80 13.76 4.18
C SER A 107 -7.66 15.08 3.42
N THR A 108 -6.69 15.93 3.78
CA THR A 108 -6.45 17.20 3.10
C THR A 108 -5.98 16.98 1.66
N ALA A 109 -5.05 16.04 1.46
CA ALA A 109 -4.59 15.69 0.11
C ALA A 109 -5.73 15.10 -0.74
N LEU A 110 -6.52 14.18 -0.19
CA LEU A 110 -7.65 13.59 -0.91
C LEU A 110 -8.72 14.64 -1.24
N LEU A 111 -9.01 15.55 -0.31
CA LEU A 111 -9.93 16.68 -0.54
C LEU A 111 -9.44 17.56 -1.70
N LEU A 112 -8.16 17.94 -1.75
CA LEU A 112 -7.59 18.75 -2.83
C LEU A 112 -7.67 18.06 -4.20
N LEU A 113 -7.49 16.74 -4.25
CA LEU A 113 -7.64 15.97 -5.49
C LEU A 113 -9.11 15.87 -5.90
N LEU A 114 -10.01 15.55 -4.97
CA LEU A 114 -11.45 15.42 -5.25
C LEU A 114 -12.11 16.75 -5.60
N LEU A 115 -11.54 17.89 -5.18
CA LEU A 115 -12.05 19.21 -5.57
C LEU A 115 -12.07 19.41 -7.10
N SER A 116 -11.21 18.69 -7.85
CA SER A 116 -11.23 18.67 -9.31
C SER A 116 -12.56 18.19 -9.91
N LEU A 117 -13.38 17.43 -9.18
CA LEU A 117 -14.72 17.00 -9.62
C LEU A 117 -15.72 18.17 -9.69
N CYS A 118 -15.53 19.16 -8.83
CA CYS A 118 -16.47 20.29 -8.65
C CYS A 118 -16.01 21.57 -9.37
N GLU A 119 -14.73 21.65 -9.69
CA GLU A 119 -14.09 22.79 -10.36
C GLU A 119 -14.28 22.71 -11.88
N ALA A 120 -14.45 23.85 -12.56
CA ALA A 120 -14.53 23.87 -14.02
C ALA A 120 -13.25 23.31 -14.68
N PRO A 121 -13.35 22.42 -15.68
CA PRO A 121 -14.56 21.79 -16.21
C PRO A 121 -15.09 20.69 -15.27
N ALA A 122 -16.29 20.90 -14.73
CA ALA A 122 -16.84 20.14 -13.61
C ALA A 122 -17.81 19.06 -14.08
N VAL A 123 -17.99 18.02 -13.26
CA VAL A 123 -19.11 17.10 -13.44
C VAL A 123 -20.42 17.88 -13.21
N PRO A 124 -21.38 17.89 -14.16
CA PRO A 124 -22.55 18.77 -14.09
C PRO A 124 -23.35 18.68 -12.78
N MET A 125 -23.48 17.47 -12.21
CA MET A 125 -24.19 17.23 -10.95
C MET A 125 -23.46 17.79 -9.71
N LEU A 126 -22.12 17.92 -9.77
CA LEU A 126 -21.26 18.31 -8.64
C LEU A 126 -20.70 19.73 -8.79
N ARG A 127 -21.16 20.50 -9.78
CA ARG A 127 -20.65 21.84 -10.06
C ARG A 127 -20.95 22.78 -8.88
N LEU A 128 -19.89 23.34 -8.29
CA LEU A 128 -19.99 24.34 -7.23
C LEU A 128 -19.81 25.75 -7.79
N GLY A 129 -20.32 26.75 -7.04
CA GLY A 129 -20.03 28.16 -7.32
C GLY A 129 -18.54 28.46 -7.17
N ILE A 130 -18.03 29.41 -7.96
CA ILE A 130 -16.58 29.71 -8.04
C ILE A 130 -16.00 30.07 -6.68
N PHE A 131 -16.71 30.93 -5.94
CA PHE A 131 -16.36 31.31 -4.58
C PHE A 131 -16.29 30.11 -3.62
N VAL A 132 -17.22 29.15 -3.74
CA VAL A 132 -17.29 27.99 -2.84
C VAL A 132 -16.09 27.08 -3.02
N HIS A 133 -15.77 26.68 -4.26
CA HIS A 133 -14.62 25.80 -4.46
C HIS A 133 -13.29 26.52 -4.18
N ALA A 134 -13.18 27.82 -4.48
CA ALA A 134 -11.97 28.59 -4.20
C ALA A 134 -11.72 28.76 -2.68
N THR A 135 -12.77 28.96 -1.88
CA THR A 135 -12.63 29.02 -0.41
C THR A 135 -12.30 27.65 0.19
N LEU A 136 -12.86 26.55 -0.33
CA LEU A 136 -12.48 25.19 0.06
C LEU A 136 -11.02 24.88 -0.29
N GLU A 137 -10.55 25.31 -1.46
CA GLU A 137 -9.14 25.19 -1.87
C GLU A 137 -8.23 25.94 -0.90
N LEU A 138 -8.51 27.22 -0.61
CA LEU A 138 -7.73 28.01 0.33
C LEU A 138 -7.70 27.40 1.73
N PHE A 139 -8.83 26.90 2.22
CA PHE A 139 -8.91 26.22 3.51
C PHE A 139 -7.99 24.99 3.55
N ALA A 140 -8.05 24.14 2.52
CA ALA A 140 -7.18 22.96 2.43
C ALA A 140 -5.69 23.35 2.34
N LEU A 141 -5.34 24.39 1.56
CA LEU A 141 -3.96 24.88 1.48
C LEU A 141 -3.45 25.45 2.81
N ILE A 142 -4.30 26.12 3.60
CA ILE A 142 -3.95 26.58 4.96
C ILE A 142 -3.65 25.39 5.89
N VAL A 143 -4.40 24.29 5.79
CA VAL A 143 -4.10 23.07 6.54
C VAL A 143 -2.73 22.50 6.11
N VAL A 144 -2.39 22.54 4.81
CA VAL A 144 -1.05 22.14 4.35
C VAL A 144 0.06 23.08 4.88
N VAL A 145 -0.19 24.39 4.99
CA VAL A 145 0.74 25.34 5.63
C VAL A 145 0.99 24.94 7.09
N PHE A 146 -0.07 24.59 7.81
CA PHE A 146 0.02 24.13 9.21
C PHE A 146 0.86 22.83 9.32
N GLU A 147 0.63 21.86 8.43
CA GLU A 147 1.43 20.62 8.39
C GLU A 147 2.92 20.89 8.18
N LEU A 148 3.26 21.73 7.19
CA LEU A 148 4.65 22.07 6.88
C LEU A 148 5.31 22.84 8.02
N SER A 149 4.57 23.74 8.68
CA SER A 149 5.03 24.48 9.85
C SER A 149 5.39 23.54 11.01
N MET A 150 4.56 22.52 11.25
CA MET A 150 4.82 21.52 12.29
C MET A 150 6.00 20.61 11.95
N LYS A 151 6.17 20.23 10.67
CA LYS A 151 7.36 19.49 10.22
C LYS A 151 8.64 20.32 10.33
N MET A 152 8.58 21.62 10.02
CA MET A 152 9.71 22.54 10.17
C MET A 152 10.11 22.68 11.65
N ARG A 153 9.13 22.75 12.57
CA ARG A 153 9.38 22.78 14.02
C ARG A 153 10.09 21.54 14.54
N TRP A 154 9.81 20.36 13.98
CA TRP A 154 10.49 19.12 14.33
C TRP A 154 11.88 18.99 13.69
N LEU A 155 11.98 19.15 12.36
CA LEU A 155 13.20 18.88 11.60
C LEU A 155 14.29 19.96 11.77
N GLY A 156 13.88 21.19 12.11
CA GLY A 156 14.73 22.37 12.08
C GLY A 156 14.82 22.99 10.68
N PHE A 157 15.08 24.30 10.64
CA PHE A 157 15.03 25.11 9.42
C PHE A 157 16.05 24.67 8.35
N GLN A 158 17.31 24.44 8.73
CA GLN A 158 18.36 24.03 7.78
C GLN A 158 18.08 22.68 7.14
N THR A 159 17.67 21.68 7.94
CA THR A 159 17.27 20.36 7.45
C THR A 159 16.06 20.45 6.53
N PHE A 160 15.07 21.26 6.90
CA PHE A 160 13.84 21.44 6.15
C PHE A 160 14.11 21.99 4.74
N ILE A 161 14.96 23.01 4.62
CA ILE A 161 15.35 23.61 3.33
C ILE A 161 16.23 22.69 2.50
N ARG A 162 17.16 21.96 3.13
CA ARG A 162 18.04 21.03 2.41
C ARG A 162 17.29 19.82 1.83
N HIS A 163 16.13 19.49 2.39
CA HIS A 163 15.34 18.35 1.95
C HIS A 163 14.52 18.70 0.68
N LYS A 164 14.99 18.22 -0.48
CA LYS A 164 14.43 18.53 -1.81
C LYS A 164 12.91 18.35 -1.92
N ARG A 165 12.35 17.29 -1.32
CA ARG A 165 10.93 16.96 -1.46
C ARG A 165 10.01 17.96 -0.73
N THR A 166 10.38 18.37 0.47
CA THR A 166 9.62 19.39 1.21
C THR A 166 9.71 20.73 0.51
N MET A 167 10.87 21.08 -0.06
CA MET A 167 11.00 22.28 -0.87
C MET A 167 10.11 22.29 -2.10
N VAL A 168 10.06 21.20 -2.87
CA VAL A 168 9.13 21.09 -4.01
C VAL A 168 7.67 21.23 -3.56
N LYS A 169 7.28 20.58 -2.45
CA LYS A 169 5.93 20.73 -1.87
C LYS A 169 5.63 22.18 -1.48
N THR A 170 6.58 22.90 -0.88
CA THR A 170 6.43 24.32 -0.52
C THR A 170 6.31 25.22 -1.77
N CYS A 171 7.10 24.97 -2.82
CA CYS A 171 6.99 25.72 -4.07
C CYS A 171 5.63 25.51 -4.75
N VAL A 172 5.15 24.25 -4.83
CA VAL A 172 3.83 23.94 -5.39
C VAL A 172 2.72 24.58 -4.57
N LEU A 173 2.81 24.51 -3.24
CA LEU A 173 1.88 25.18 -2.32
C LEU A 173 1.81 26.68 -2.59
N PHE A 174 2.96 27.34 -2.75
CA PHE A 174 3.03 28.77 -3.02
C PHE A 174 2.33 29.14 -4.33
N VAL A 175 2.60 28.40 -5.42
CA VAL A 175 1.96 28.61 -6.72
C VAL A 175 0.44 28.42 -6.63
N GLN A 176 -0.01 27.32 -6.02
CA GLN A 176 -1.45 27.04 -5.87
C GLN A 176 -2.16 28.06 -4.97
N PHE A 177 -1.50 28.54 -3.93
CA PHE A 177 -2.07 29.55 -3.05
C PHE A 177 -2.29 30.88 -3.76
N ILE A 178 -1.31 31.33 -4.56
CA ILE A 178 -1.45 32.52 -5.40
C ILE A 178 -2.61 32.35 -6.38
N GLU A 179 -2.65 31.22 -7.08
CA GLU A 179 -3.68 30.97 -8.09
C GLU A 179 -5.09 30.90 -7.50
N ALA A 180 -5.26 30.25 -6.35
CA ALA A 180 -6.53 30.20 -5.63
C ALA A 180 -7.02 31.62 -5.25
N ILE A 181 -6.11 32.50 -4.80
CA ILE A 181 -6.43 33.92 -4.55
C ILE A 181 -6.82 34.63 -5.87
N VAL A 182 -6.09 34.41 -6.95
CA VAL A 182 -6.38 35.03 -8.25
C VAL A 182 -7.76 34.60 -8.76
N VAL A 183 -8.13 33.32 -8.64
CA VAL A 183 -9.47 32.82 -9.00
C VAL A 183 -10.54 33.45 -8.11
N LEU A 184 -10.28 33.55 -6.80
CA LEU A 184 -11.21 34.16 -5.85
C LEU A 184 -11.43 35.66 -6.14
N VAL A 185 -10.39 36.41 -6.52
CA VAL A 185 -10.52 37.84 -6.83
C VAL A 185 -11.18 38.06 -8.19
N ARG A 186 -10.78 37.30 -9.22
CA ARG A 186 -11.31 37.47 -10.58
C ARG A 186 -12.72 36.93 -10.76
N GLN A 187 -13.17 36.02 -9.90
CA GLN A 187 -14.46 35.32 -10.02
C GLN A 187 -14.64 34.58 -11.36
N THR A 188 -13.53 34.27 -12.05
CA THR A 188 -13.50 33.51 -13.30
C THR A 188 -12.37 32.49 -13.23
N SER A 189 -12.65 31.24 -13.59
CA SER A 189 -11.59 30.24 -13.75
C SER A 189 -10.82 30.54 -15.04
N HIS A 190 -9.51 30.74 -14.91
CA HIS A 190 -8.60 30.74 -16.06
C HIS A 190 -8.10 29.31 -16.31
N VAL A 191 -7.17 29.12 -17.25
CA VAL A 191 -6.56 27.82 -17.51
C VAL A 191 -5.70 27.40 -16.30
N ARG A 192 -6.07 26.32 -15.59
CA ARG A 192 -5.43 25.92 -14.31
C ARG A 192 -4.66 24.60 -14.43
N ILE A 193 -3.68 24.56 -15.31
CA ILE A 193 -2.83 23.37 -15.53
C ILE A 193 -2.05 22.99 -14.25
N THR A 194 -1.76 23.95 -13.38
CA THR A 194 -1.06 23.75 -12.08
C THR A 194 -1.78 22.77 -11.15
N ARG A 195 -3.08 22.54 -11.34
CA ARG A 195 -3.87 21.53 -10.62
C ARG A 195 -3.28 20.13 -10.76
N ALA A 196 -2.59 19.84 -11.86
CA ALA A 196 -1.89 18.56 -12.08
C ALA A 196 -0.81 18.31 -11.03
N LEU A 197 -0.22 19.37 -10.45
CA LEU A 197 0.80 19.27 -9.41
C LEU A 197 0.24 18.88 -8.04
N ARG A 198 -1.09 18.90 -7.82
CA ARG A 198 -1.72 18.52 -6.54
C ARG A 198 -1.39 17.09 -6.10
N CYS A 199 -1.05 16.19 -7.02
CA CYS A 199 -0.61 14.84 -6.70
C CYS A 199 0.57 14.79 -5.71
N ILE A 200 1.42 15.82 -5.66
CA ILE A 200 2.54 15.86 -4.72
C ILE A 200 2.08 15.80 -3.26
N PHE A 201 0.90 16.36 -2.95
CA PHE A 201 0.36 16.35 -1.59
C PHE A 201 0.00 14.93 -1.15
N LEU A 202 -0.61 14.14 -2.02
CA LEU A 202 -0.92 12.72 -1.74
C LEU A 202 0.35 11.87 -1.65
N VAL A 203 1.31 12.08 -2.57
CA VAL A 203 2.58 11.33 -2.60
C VAL A 203 3.45 11.59 -1.37
N ASP A 204 3.41 12.81 -0.80
CA ASP A 204 4.18 13.16 0.39
C ASP A 204 3.54 12.69 1.72
N CYS A 205 2.29 12.20 1.71
CA CYS A 205 1.65 11.66 2.91
C CYS A 205 2.40 10.45 3.49
N ARG A 206 2.22 10.21 4.80
CA ARG A 206 2.80 9.03 5.48
C ARG A 206 2.27 7.70 4.94
N TYR A 207 0.95 7.55 4.82
CA TYR A 207 0.31 6.29 4.36
C TYR A 207 0.67 5.93 2.92
N CYS A 208 0.88 6.93 2.06
CA CYS A 208 1.27 6.74 0.65
C CYS A 208 2.79 6.56 0.45
N GLY A 209 3.52 6.12 1.49
CA GLY A 209 4.96 5.89 1.41
C GLY A 209 5.36 4.83 0.38
N ALA A 210 4.51 3.82 0.14
CA ALA A 210 4.71 2.82 -0.92
C ALA A 210 4.60 3.43 -2.31
N VAL A 211 3.52 4.17 -2.58
CA VAL A 211 3.28 4.91 -3.84
C VAL A 211 4.46 5.83 -4.18
N ARG A 212 4.96 6.57 -3.17
CA ARG A 212 6.14 7.45 -3.31
C ARG A 212 7.40 6.70 -3.68
N ARG A 213 7.61 5.50 -3.13
CA ARG A 213 8.78 4.66 -3.45
C ARG A 213 8.64 4.15 -4.89
N ASN A 214 7.49 3.60 -5.26
CA ASN A 214 7.22 3.08 -6.60
C ASN A 214 7.42 4.18 -7.67
N LEU A 215 6.84 5.37 -7.49
CA LEU A 215 7.04 6.52 -8.39
C LEU A 215 8.52 6.88 -8.54
N ARG A 216 9.26 6.97 -7.43
CA ARG A 216 10.69 7.29 -7.48
C ARG A 216 11.46 6.23 -8.26
N GLN A 217 11.14 4.95 -8.07
CA GLN A 217 11.82 3.86 -8.75
C GLN A 217 11.57 3.89 -10.25
N ILE A 218 10.33 4.15 -10.68
CA ILE A 218 9.97 4.34 -12.11
C ILE A 218 10.78 5.50 -12.72
N PHE A 219 10.90 6.65 -12.04
CA PHE A 219 11.72 7.76 -12.55
C PHE A 219 13.22 7.46 -12.53
N GLN A 220 13.70 6.61 -11.62
CA GLN A 220 15.11 6.20 -11.56
C GLN A 220 15.48 5.15 -12.62
N SER A 221 14.52 4.37 -13.13
CA SER A 221 14.71 3.45 -14.25
C SER A 221 14.60 4.13 -15.63
N LEU A 222 14.28 5.43 -15.66
CA LEU A 222 14.09 6.17 -16.92
C LEU A 222 15.36 6.39 -17.76
N PRO A 223 16.58 6.59 -17.21
CA PRO A 223 17.74 6.90 -18.05
C PRO A 223 18.09 5.78 -19.06
N PRO A 224 18.20 4.49 -18.67
CA PRO A 224 18.45 3.40 -19.65
C PRO A 224 17.32 3.24 -20.66
N PHE A 225 16.09 3.59 -20.26
CA PHE A 225 14.93 3.59 -21.15
C PHE A 225 15.05 4.64 -22.26
N ILE A 226 15.52 5.85 -21.93
CA ILE A 226 15.68 6.93 -22.91
C ILE A 226 16.68 6.54 -24.01
N ASP A 227 17.75 5.82 -23.67
CA ASP A 227 18.76 5.39 -24.64
C ASP A 227 18.18 4.44 -25.70
N ILE A 228 17.36 3.46 -25.28
CA ILE A 228 16.73 2.50 -26.21
C ILE A 228 15.52 3.15 -26.91
N LEU A 229 14.79 4.05 -26.25
CA LEU A 229 13.75 4.84 -26.90
C LEU A 229 14.32 5.69 -28.04
N LEU A 230 15.51 6.27 -27.87
CA LEU A 230 16.19 7.00 -28.93
C LEU A 230 16.54 6.09 -30.10
N LEU A 231 17.01 4.85 -29.84
CA LEU A 231 17.26 3.85 -30.88
C LEU A 231 15.99 3.50 -31.66
N LEU A 232 14.87 3.30 -30.95
CA LEU A 232 13.56 3.05 -31.55
C LEU A 232 13.11 4.21 -32.44
N LEU A 233 13.15 5.45 -31.93
CA LEU A 233 12.76 6.62 -32.70
C LEU A 233 13.68 6.84 -33.92
N PHE A 234 14.95 6.47 -33.81
CA PHE A 234 15.90 6.52 -34.92
C PHE A 234 15.53 5.57 -36.06
N PHE A 235 15.26 4.30 -35.77
CA PHE A 235 14.82 3.34 -36.79
C PHE A 235 13.45 3.72 -37.37
N MET A 236 12.53 4.22 -36.55
CA MET A 236 11.22 4.67 -36.99
C MET A 236 11.33 5.80 -38.01
N VAL A 237 12.22 6.77 -37.78
CA VAL A 237 12.47 7.87 -38.73
C VAL A 237 13.05 7.34 -40.05
N ILE A 238 13.98 6.38 -40.00
CA ILE A 238 14.53 5.74 -41.21
C ILE A 238 13.44 5.06 -42.01
N PHE A 239 12.60 4.25 -41.36
CA PHE A 239 11.49 3.56 -42.02
C PHE A 239 10.42 4.53 -42.51
N ALA A 240 10.18 5.65 -41.83
CA ALA A 240 9.24 6.67 -42.30
C ALA A 240 9.73 7.35 -43.57
N ILE A 241 11.02 7.68 -43.65
CA ILE A 241 11.64 8.25 -44.86
C ILE A 241 11.57 7.24 -46.01
N LEU A 242 11.90 5.97 -45.75
CA LEU A 242 11.84 4.91 -46.75
C LEU A 242 10.41 4.65 -47.23
N GLY A 243 9.45 4.56 -46.30
CA GLY A 243 8.03 4.34 -46.59
C GLY A 243 7.42 5.51 -47.38
N PHE A 244 7.77 6.74 -47.03
CA PHE A 244 7.39 7.92 -47.80
C PHE A 244 7.88 7.82 -49.25
N TYR A 245 9.17 7.51 -49.49
CA TYR A 245 9.69 7.37 -50.85
C TYR A 245 9.04 6.22 -51.63
N LEU A 246 8.75 5.10 -50.95
CA LEU A 246 8.25 3.88 -51.59
C LEU A 246 6.74 3.94 -51.92
N PHE A 247 5.93 4.60 -51.08
CA PHE A 247 4.47 4.52 -51.14
C PHE A 247 3.76 5.85 -51.45
N SER A 248 4.42 7.01 -51.28
CA SER A 248 3.84 8.33 -51.61
C SER A 248 3.32 8.48 -53.06
N PRO A 249 3.89 7.82 -54.09
CA PRO A 249 3.32 7.89 -55.45
C PRO A 249 1.91 7.30 -55.60
N ASN A 250 1.37 6.63 -54.58
CA ASN A 250 0.05 6.04 -54.62
C ASN A 250 -1.02 6.98 -54.05
N HIS A 251 -1.74 7.70 -54.91
CA HIS A 251 -2.77 8.65 -54.48
C HIS A 251 -3.96 8.03 -53.73
N SER A 252 -4.16 6.71 -53.82
CA SER A 252 -5.21 6.00 -53.06
C SER A 252 -4.80 5.68 -51.62
N ASP A 253 -3.54 5.90 -51.25
CA ASP A 253 -3.01 5.62 -49.91
C ASP A 253 -3.11 6.87 -49.04
N PRO A 254 -3.95 6.92 -48.00
CA PRO A 254 -4.03 8.07 -47.10
C PRO A 254 -2.84 8.17 -46.13
N TYR A 255 -2.05 7.09 -45.97
CA TYR A 255 -1.11 6.92 -44.87
C TYR A 255 0.28 7.51 -45.15
N PHE A 256 0.83 7.31 -46.36
CA PHE A 256 2.21 7.70 -46.72
C PHE A 256 2.31 8.95 -47.61
N ASN A 257 1.29 9.83 -47.56
CA ASN A 257 1.22 11.03 -48.42
C ASN A 257 2.21 12.14 -48.05
N THR A 258 2.53 12.28 -46.77
CA THR A 258 3.48 13.28 -46.25
C THR A 258 4.44 12.61 -45.28
N LEU A 259 5.60 13.24 -45.05
CA LEU A 259 6.56 12.73 -44.08
C LEU A 259 5.97 12.65 -42.66
N GLU A 260 5.16 13.65 -42.27
CA GLU A 260 4.47 13.65 -40.97
C GLU A 260 3.49 12.49 -40.86
N ASN A 261 2.62 12.29 -41.85
CA ASN A 261 1.67 11.18 -41.84
C ASN A 261 2.40 9.82 -41.84
N SER A 262 3.51 9.71 -42.56
CA SER A 262 4.34 8.49 -42.55
C SER A 262 4.89 8.20 -41.15
N LEU A 263 5.42 9.21 -40.45
CA LEU A 263 5.90 9.08 -39.07
C LEU A 263 4.78 8.69 -38.09
N VAL A 264 3.64 9.38 -38.16
CA VAL A 264 2.49 9.11 -37.28
C VAL A 264 1.94 7.70 -37.52
N ASN A 265 1.75 7.30 -38.77
CA ASN A 265 1.21 5.99 -39.10
C ASN A 265 2.15 4.84 -38.74
N LEU A 266 3.47 5.04 -38.85
CA LEU A 266 4.44 4.07 -38.35
C LEU A 266 4.48 4.03 -36.82
N PHE A 267 4.36 5.18 -36.13
CA PHE A 267 4.21 5.19 -34.68
C PHE A 267 2.95 4.44 -34.23
N VAL A 268 1.82 4.59 -34.93
CA VAL A 268 0.61 3.80 -34.65
C VAL A 268 0.82 2.32 -34.99
N LEU A 269 1.53 2.00 -36.08
CA LEU A 269 1.86 0.62 -36.47
C LEU A 269 2.77 -0.08 -35.45
N LEU A 270 3.69 0.65 -34.81
CA LEU A 270 4.49 0.14 -33.70
C LEU A 270 3.60 -0.43 -32.58
N THR A 271 2.43 0.16 -32.37
CA THR A 271 1.44 -0.30 -31.39
C THR A 271 0.50 -1.38 -31.93
N THR A 272 0.62 -1.72 -33.22
CA THR A 272 -0.25 -2.64 -33.98
C THR A 272 -1.72 -2.24 -34.09
N SER A 273 -2.07 -1.00 -33.71
CA SER A 273 -3.46 -0.55 -33.67
C SER A 273 -4.10 -0.30 -35.05
N ASN A 274 -3.31 -0.11 -36.11
CA ASN A 274 -3.80 0.14 -37.48
C ASN A 274 -3.34 -0.94 -38.48
N PHE A 275 -2.89 -2.10 -37.99
CA PHE A 275 -2.61 -3.28 -38.82
C PHE A 275 -3.88 -4.15 -38.88
N PRO A 276 -4.38 -4.55 -40.07
CA PRO A 276 -3.71 -4.55 -41.37
C PRO A 276 -3.89 -3.28 -42.22
N ASP A 277 -4.77 -2.36 -41.84
CA ASP A 277 -5.29 -1.29 -42.69
C ASP A 277 -4.21 -0.41 -43.34
N VAL A 278 -3.17 -0.04 -42.58
CA VAL A 278 -2.04 0.78 -43.07
C VAL A 278 -1.25 0.13 -44.22
N MET A 279 -1.27 -1.20 -44.31
CA MET A 279 -0.56 -1.96 -45.35
C MET A 279 -1.42 -2.16 -46.61
N MET A 280 -2.74 -2.22 -46.46
CA MET A 280 -3.65 -2.73 -47.50
C MET A 280 -3.57 -1.97 -48.84
N PRO A 281 -3.53 -0.62 -48.89
CA PRO A 281 -3.42 0.10 -50.16
C PRO A 281 -2.14 -0.24 -50.93
N SER A 282 -1.03 -0.41 -50.21
CA SER A 282 0.28 -0.74 -50.78
C SER A 282 0.39 -2.23 -51.17
N TYR A 283 -0.24 -3.12 -50.41
CA TYR A 283 -0.30 -4.56 -50.69
C TYR A 283 -1.18 -4.90 -51.88
N ALA A 284 -2.33 -4.22 -52.01
CA ALA A 284 -3.23 -4.38 -53.15
C ALA A 284 -2.56 -4.01 -54.49
N ARG A 285 -1.59 -3.10 -54.47
CA ARG A 285 -0.82 -2.69 -55.65
C ARG A 285 0.33 -3.66 -55.97
N ASN A 286 1.07 -4.10 -54.95
CA ASN A 286 2.14 -5.08 -55.11
C ASN A 286 2.20 -5.99 -53.87
N PRO A 287 2.04 -7.32 -54.01
CA PRO A 287 2.09 -8.22 -52.87
C PRO A 287 3.44 -8.17 -52.13
N TRP A 288 4.54 -7.80 -52.80
CA TRP A 288 5.86 -7.68 -52.17
C TRP A 288 5.98 -6.50 -51.20
N SER A 289 5.04 -5.53 -51.23
CA SER A 289 5.00 -4.44 -50.26
C SER A 289 4.87 -4.93 -48.82
N CYS A 290 4.35 -6.16 -48.59
CA CYS A 290 4.28 -6.77 -47.27
C CYS A 290 5.65 -6.92 -46.59
N VAL A 291 6.73 -7.08 -47.37
CA VAL A 291 8.10 -7.25 -46.85
C VAL A 291 8.50 -6.04 -46.02
N PHE A 292 8.16 -4.83 -46.45
CA PHE A 292 8.44 -3.60 -45.70
C PHE A 292 7.82 -3.65 -44.28
N PHE A 293 6.53 -3.96 -44.20
CA PHE A 293 5.80 -3.98 -42.93
C PHE A 293 6.22 -5.16 -42.03
N ILE A 294 6.49 -6.34 -42.60
CA ILE A 294 6.98 -7.51 -41.85
C ILE A 294 8.35 -7.22 -41.26
N VAL A 295 9.27 -6.64 -42.03
CA VAL A 295 10.61 -6.27 -41.55
C VAL A 295 10.52 -5.18 -40.48
N TYR A 296 9.69 -4.16 -40.70
CA TYR A 296 9.42 -3.11 -39.72
C TYR A 296 8.95 -3.70 -38.39
N LEU A 297 7.88 -4.50 -38.38
CA LEU A 297 7.34 -5.12 -37.16
C LEU A 297 8.33 -6.10 -36.50
N SER A 298 9.12 -6.82 -37.30
CA SER A 298 10.12 -7.74 -36.74
C SER A 298 11.22 -7.01 -35.97
N ILE A 299 11.71 -5.90 -36.52
CA ILE A 299 12.79 -5.11 -35.90
C ILE A 299 12.24 -4.23 -34.78
N GLU A 300 11.21 -3.43 -35.05
CA GLU A 300 10.75 -2.39 -34.13
C GLU A 300 9.90 -2.95 -32.99
N LEU A 301 8.90 -3.78 -33.32
CA LEU A 301 7.98 -4.32 -32.32
C LEU A 301 8.58 -5.54 -31.61
N TYR A 302 9.02 -6.57 -32.33
CA TYR A 302 9.45 -7.80 -31.65
C TYR A 302 10.83 -7.73 -31.05
N PHE A 303 11.77 -7.04 -31.69
CA PHE A 303 13.14 -6.92 -31.17
C PHE A 303 13.31 -5.70 -30.27
N ILE A 304 13.16 -4.48 -30.78
CA ILE A 304 13.48 -3.25 -30.03
C ILE A 304 12.50 -3.01 -28.87
N MET A 305 11.18 -3.09 -29.08
CA MET A 305 10.22 -2.88 -28.00
C MET A 305 10.33 -3.94 -26.88
N ASN A 306 10.52 -5.22 -27.20
CA ASN A 306 10.72 -6.22 -26.15
C ASN A 306 12.07 -6.08 -25.43
N LEU A 307 13.12 -5.64 -26.12
CA LEU A 307 14.41 -5.31 -25.50
C LEU A 307 14.26 -4.14 -24.52
N LEU A 308 13.53 -3.09 -24.92
CA LEU A 308 13.19 -1.94 -24.08
C LEU A 308 12.51 -2.39 -22.78
N LEU A 309 11.53 -3.29 -22.89
CA LEU A 309 10.81 -3.86 -21.76
C LEU A 309 11.73 -4.64 -20.81
N ALA A 310 12.62 -5.47 -21.36
CA ALA A 310 13.56 -6.27 -20.57
C ALA A 310 14.54 -5.38 -19.77
N VAL A 311 15.12 -4.36 -20.42
CA VAL A 311 16.07 -3.44 -19.77
C VAL A 311 15.39 -2.63 -18.65
N VAL A 312 14.17 -2.17 -18.87
CA VAL A 312 13.38 -1.48 -17.83
C VAL A 312 13.12 -2.40 -16.64
N PHE A 313 12.77 -3.67 -16.89
CA PHE A 313 12.52 -4.64 -15.83
C PHE A 313 13.76 -4.92 -14.98
N ASP A 314 14.89 -5.24 -15.60
CA ASP A 314 16.12 -5.57 -14.88
C ASP A 314 16.62 -4.39 -14.04
N THR A 315 16.63 -3.19 -14.63
CA THR A 315 17.03 -1.98 -13.92
C THR A 315 16.09 -1.65 -12.75
N PHE A 316 14.78 -1.88 -12.91
CA PHE A 316 13.81 -1.69 -11.83
C PHE A 316 14.04 -2.67 -10.67
N ASN A 317 14.26 -3.95 -10.98
CA ASN A 317 14.53 -4.99 -9.96
C ASN A 317 15.79 -4.69 -9.16
N ASP A 318 16.87 -4.25 -9.82
CA ASP A 318 18.10 -3.83 -9.16
C ASP A 318 17.89 -2.65 -8.21
N ILE A 319 17.07 -1.68 -8.62
CA ILE A 319 16.69 -0.55 -7.77
C ILE A 319 15.87 -1.03 -6.57
N GLU A 320 14.92 -1.96 -6.76
CA GLU A 320 14.15 -2.53 -5.65
C GLU A 320 15.04 -3.30 -4.67
N LYS A 321 15.94 -4.15 -5.16
CA LYS A 321 16.90 -4.91 -4.36
C LYS A 321 17.78 -4.00 -3.51
N ARG A 322 18.42 -2.98 -4.13
CA ARG A 322 19.22 -1.98 -3.40
C ARG A 322 18.39 -1.22 -2.38
N LYS A 323 17.13 -0.89 -2.71
CA LYS A 323 16.26 -0.19 -1.77
C LYS A 323 15.87 -1.06 -0.59
N PHE A 324 15.59 -2.34 -0.82
CA PHE A 324 15.31 -3.32 0.23
C PHE A 324 16.52 -3.50 1.15
N LYS A 325 17.73 -3.70 0.60
CA LYS A 325 19.00 -3.72 1.35
C LYS A 325 19.14 -2.49 2.25
N SER A 326 18.95 -1.29 1.70
CA SER A 326 19.01 -0.04 2.48
C SER A 326 17.99 0.03 3.62
N LEU A 327 16.76 -0.47 3.42
CA LEU A 327 15.72 -0.48 4.47
C LEU A 327 16.04 -1.48 5.58
N LEU A 328 16.56 -2.66 5.21
CA LEU A 328 16.94 -3.71 6.16
C LEU A 328 18.09 -3.25 7.06
N LEU A 329 19.14 -2.69 6.47
CA LEU A 329 20.31 -2.17 7.21
C LEU A 329 19.94 -0.98 8.10
N HIS A 330 19.01 -0.13 7.66
CA HIS A 330 18.53 0.98 8.48
C HIS A 330 17.70 0.52 9.70
N LYS A 331 16.90 -0.55 9.56
CA LYS A 331 16.25 -1.20 10.72
C LYS A 331 17.28 -1.81 11.68
N ARG A 332 18.33 -2.43 11.14
CA ARG A 332 19.40 -3.04 11.95
C ARG A 332 20.16 -2.01 12.80
N THR A 333 20.47 -0.85 12.23
CA THR A 333 21.10 0.28 12.93
C THR A 333 20.22 0.85 14.03
N ALA A 334 18.92 1.01 13.79
CA ALA A 334 17.96 1.39 14.84
C ALA A 334 17.96 0.41 16.03
N ILE A 335 17.99 -0.90 15.73
CA ILE A 335 18.07 -1.95 16.76
C ILE A 335 19.39 -1.84 17.54
N GLN A 336 20.52 -1.59 16.88
CA GLN A 336 21.81 -1.41 17.55
C GLN A 336 21.80 -0.19 18.48
N HIS A 337 21.24 0.95 18.05
CA HIS A 337 21.10 2.14 18.89
C HIS A 337 20.20 1.89 20.11
N ALA A 338 19.03 1.29 19.90
CA ALA A 338 18.12 0.93 20.99
C ALA A 338 18.76 -0.07 21.96
N TYR A 339 19.49 -1.08 21.45
CA TYR A 339 20.18 -2.07 22.27
C TYR A 339 21.25 -1.42 23.16
N ARG A 340 22.07 -0.52 22.60
CA ARG A 340 23.09 0.23 23.36
C ARG A 340 22.50 1.05 24.51
N LEU A 341 21.31 1.64 24.31
CA LEU A 341 20.64 2.47 25.30
C LEU A 341 19.99 1.65 26.45
N LEU A 342 19.70 0.37 26.21
CA LEU A 342 19.00 -0.50 27.15
C LEU A 342 19.93 -1.39 28.00
N ILE A 343 21.23 -1.39 27.72
CA ILE A 343 22.23 -2.16 28.47
C ILE A 343 22.71 -1.34 29.68
N THR A 344 22.95 -2.02 30.81
CA THR A 344 23.58 -1.44 31.99
C THR A 344 25.07 -1.74 32.04
N LYS A 345 25.89 -0.83 32.61
CA LYS A 345 27.31 -1.08 32.90
C LYS A 345 27.55 -2.36 33.71
N GLN A 346 26.62 -2.72 34.60
CA GLN A 346 26.72 -3.89 35.48
C GLN A 346 26.43 -5.22 34.75
N ARG A 347 25.67 -5.21 33.65
CA ARG A 347 25.37 -6.40 32.82
C ARG A 347 25.51 -6.07 31.34
N PRO A 348 26.75 -6.00 30.81
CA PRO A 348 26.98 -5.66 29.41
C PRO A 348 26.50 -6.74 28.42
N SER A 349 26.23 -7.96 28.92
CA SER A 349 25.95 -9.14 28.10
C SER A 349 24.52 -9.26 27.58
N GLY A 350 23.57 -8.40 28.01
CA GLY A 350 22.23 -8.39 27.42
C GLY A 350 21.16 -7.58 28.15
N ILE A 351 19.99 -7.49 27.54
CA ILE A 351 18.84 -6.74 28.05
C ILE A 351 18.06 -7.57 29.06
N SER A 352 17.82 -7.01 30.25
CA SER A 352 16.95 -7.64 31.27
C SER A 352 15.47 -7.45 30.97
N PHE A 353 14.62 -8.34 31.52
CA PHE A 353 13.16 -8.22 31.34
C PHE A 353 12.62 -6.84 31.79
N LYS A 354 13.17 -6.25 32.86
CA LYS A 354 12.75 -4.92 33.36
C LYS A 354 12.95 -3.82 32.31
N HIS A 355 14.08 -3.81 31.61
CA HIS A 355 14.36 -2.80 30.59
C HIS A 355 13.57 -3.05 29.29
N PHE A 356 13.42 -4.32 28.90
CA PHE A 356 12.56 -4.70 27.78
C PHE A 356 11.09 -4.33 28.02
N GLU A 357 10.63 -4.51 29.26
CA GLU A 357 9.31 -4.11 29.70
C GLU A 357 9.11 -2.59 29.55
N GLY A 358 10.07 -1.80 30.05
CA GLY A 358 10.08 -0.35 29.94
C GLY A 358 9.99 0.13 28.49
N LEU A 359 10.78 -0.48 27.59
CA LEU A 359 10.74 -0.21 26.16
C LEU A 359 9.33 -0.43 25.56
N LEU A 360 8.72 -1.59 25.82
CA LEU A 360 7.43 -1.94 25.23
C LEU A 360 6.28 -1.06 25.72
N ARG A 361 6.37 -0.49 26.93
CA ARG A 361 5.37 0.48 27.43
C ARG A 361 5.28 1.72 26.52
N PHE A 362 6.39 2.15 25.93
CA PHE A 362 6.43 3.30 25.02
C PHE A 362 6.29 2.91 23.54
N TYR A 363 6.94 1.82 23.11
CA TYR A 363 6.87 1.38 21.71
C TYR A 363 5.47 0.83 21.33
N LYS A 364 4.82 0.06 22.22
CA LYS A 364 3.46 -0.49 22.04
C LYS A 364 2.64 -0.40 23.34
N PRO A 365 2.08 0.77 23.69
CA PRO A 365 1.42 1.00 24.98
C PRO A 365 0.17 0.15 25.24
N ARG A 366 -0.51 -0.32 24.18
CA ARG A 366 -1.72 -1.14 24.30
C ARG A 366 -1.46 -2.62 24.61
N MET A 367 -0.20 -3.02 24.74
CA MET A 367 0.19 -4.42 24.92
C MET A 367 0.09 -4.87 26.38
N CYS A 368 -0.64 -5.95 26.65
CA CYS A 368 -0.82 -6.45 28.02
C CYS A 368 0.49 -7.01 28.60
N ALA A 369 0.65 -6.99 29.93
CA ALA A 369 1.83 -7.50 30.64
C ALA A 369 2.18 -8.96 30.26
N ARG A 370 1.17 -9.83 30.12
CA ARG A 370 1.30 -11.20 29.62
C ARG A 370 1.98 -11.24 28.24
N GLU A 371 1.52 -10.40 27.34
CA GLU A 371 1.99 -10.39 25.95
C GLU A 371 3.42 -9.86 25.89
N ARG A 372 3.75 -8.84 26.69
CA ARG A 372 5.11 -8.31 26.84
C ARG A 372 6.09 -9.41 27.29
N TYR A 373 5.69 -10.23 28.27
CA TYR A 373 6.51 -11.38 28.69
C TYR A 373 6.63 -12.46 27.62
N LEU A 374 5.53 -12.82 26.94
CA LEU A 374 5.57 -13.77 25.83
C LEU A 374 6.50 -13.31 24.71
N THR A 375 6.49 -12.02 24.36
CA THR A 375 7.43 -11.48 23.37
C THR A 375 8.87 -11.53 23.83
N PHE A 376 9.15 -11.29 25.12
CA PHE A 376 10.50 -11.43 25.67
C PHE A 376 10.98 -12.88 25.57
N LYS A 377 10.15 -13.85 26.00
CA LYS A 377 10.45 -15.30 25.93
C LYS A 377 10.52 -15.83 24.49
N ALA A 378 9.81 -15.20 23.55
CA ALA A 378 9.89 -15.52 22.14
C ALA A 378 11.18 -15.02 21.48
N LEU A 379 11.65 -13.85 21.90
CA LEU A 379 12.89 -13.26 21.39
C LEU A 379 14.12 -13.99 21.96
N ASN A 380 14.06 -14.39 23.22
CA ASN A 380 15.12 -15.11 23.89
C ASN A 380 15.19 -16.58 23.44
N GLN A 381 16.02 -16.86 22.44
CA GLN A 381 16.27 -18.22 21.96
C GLN A 381 17.35 -18.95 22.79
N SER A 382 18.19 -18.19 23.50
CA SER A 382 19.33 -18.73 24.27
C SER A 382 18.97 -19.27 25.67
N ASN A 383 17.70 -19.17 26.09
CA ASN A 383 17.20 -19.54 27.43
C ASN A 383 17.95 -18.87 28.60
N THR A 384 18.72 -17.81 28.34
CA THR A 384 19.40 -17.04 29.40
C THR A 384 18.46 -15.96 29.95
N PRO A 385 18.64 -15.45 31.17
CA PRO A 385 17.76 -14.39 31.69
C PRO A 385 17.92 -13.02 30.98
N LEU A 386 18.78 -12.94 29.96
CA LEU A 386 19.13 -11.74 29.23
C LEU A 386 18.92 -11.96 27.72
N VAL A 387 18.57 -10.91 26.98
CA VAL A 387 18.47 -10.96 25.51
C VAL A 387 19.76 -10.43 24.89
N SER A 388 20.41 -11.25 24.06
CA SER A 388 21.62 -10.87 23.33
C SER A 388 21.29 -9.98 22.12
N LEU A 389 22.29 -9.27 21.55
CA LEU A 389 22.08 -8.49 20.33
C LEU A 389 21.64 -9.37 19.14
N LYS A 390 22.16 -10.60 19.04
CA LYS A 390 21.79 -11.55 17.97
C LYS A 390 20.30 -11.89 18.03
N ASP A 391 19.80 -12.16 19.23
CA ASP A 391 18.38 -12.42 19.48
C ASP A 391 17.54 -11.15 19.23
N PHE A 392 18.04 -10.00 19.67
CA PHE A 392 17.34 -8.71 19.56
C PHE A 392 17.19 -8.22 18.11
N TYR A 393 17.99 -8.71 17.15
CA TYR A 393 17.78 -8.39 15.73
C TYR A 393 16.42 -8.83 15.19
N ASN A 394 15.81 -9.86 15.78
CA ASN A 394 14.48 -10.35 15.39
C ASN A 394 13.33 -9.56 16.04
N PHE A 395 13.62 -8.42 16.69
CA PHE A 395 12.65 -7.61 17.43
C PHE A 395 11.38 -7.29 16.61
N TYR A 396 11.52 -6.73 15.41
CA TYR A 396 10.37 -6.32 14.58
C TYR A 396 9.47 -7.50 14.20
N GLU A 397 10.04 -8.69 14.00
CA GLU A 397 9.28 -9.87 13.62
C GLU A 397 8.49 -10.45 14.79
N VAL A 398 9.11 -10.50 15.98
CA VAL A 398 8.51 -11.07 17.19
C VAL A 398 7.47 -10.13 17.81
N VAL A 399 7.73 -8.83 17.83
CA VAL A 399 6.80 -7.82 18.40
C VAL A 399 5.54 -7.66 17.54
N GLY A 400 5.55 -8.13 16.29
CA GLY A 400 4.38 -8.20 15.42
C GLY A 400 3.40 -9.34 15.77
N LEU A 401 3.81 -10.32 16.59
CA LEU A 401 2.98 -11.48 16.94
C LEU A 401 1.82 -11.10 17.87
N LYS A 402 0.61 -11.58 17.56
CA LYS A 402 -0.55 -11.52 18.45
C LYS A 402 -0.67 -12.83 19.21
N TRP A 403 -0.65 -12.76 20.53
CA TRP A 403 -0.66 -13.93 21.40
C TRP A 403 -2.08 -14.33 21.79
N LYS A 404 -2.40 -15.62 21.64
CA LYS A 404 -3.66 -16.21 22.10
C LYS A 404 -3.35 -17.46 22.92
N ALA A 405 -4.08 -17.68 24.00
CA ALA A 405 -3.97 -18.93 24.76
C ALA A 405 -4.49 -20.09 23.89
N LYS A 406 -3.74 -21.19 23.86
CA LYS A 406 -4.23 -22.45 23.28
C LYS A 406 -5.31 -22.97 24.23
N ARG A 407 -6.58 -22.80 23.86
CA ARG A 407 -7.70 -23.28 24.68
C ARG A 407 -7.91 -24.77 24.40
N ASN A 408 -7.98 -25.58 25.46
CA ASN A 408 -8.34 -27.00 25.36
C ASN A 408 -9.85 -27.24 25.16
N ARG A 409 -10.70 -26.20 25.26
CA ARG A 409 -12.13 -26.29 24.95
C ARG A 409 -12.29 -26.26 23.44
N GLU A 410 -12.67 -27.39 22.85
CA GLU A 410 -12.79 -27.53 21.40
C GLU A 410 -14.03 -26.82 20.85
N HIS A 411 -15.10 -26.63 21.64
CA HIS A 411 -16.40 -26.20 21.11
C HIS A 411 -17.06 -25.08 21.93
N TRP A 412 -17.75 -24.16 21.24
CA TRP A 412 -18.45 -23.03 21.87
C TRP A 412 -19.68 -23.45 22.68
N PHE A 413 -20.19 -24.66 22.44
CA PHE A 413 -21.40 -25.22 23.05
C PHE A 413 -21.12 -26.08 24.29
N ASP A 414 -19.87 -26.14 24.78
CA ASP A 414 -19.49 -26.92 25.98
C ASP A 414 -20.19 -26.45 27.27
N ASP A 415 -20.68 -25.21 27.32
CA ASP A 415 -21.38 -24.63 28.48
C ASP A 415 -22.92 -24.82 28.43
N LEU A 416 -23.46 -25.50 27.40
CA LEU A 416 -24.91 -25.69 27.21
C LEU A 416 -25.45 -26.93 27.97
N PRO A 417 -26.76 -26.94 28.34
CA PRO A 417 -27.39 -28.10 28.98
C PRO A 417 -27.33 -29.35 28.09
N ARG A 418 -27.36 -30.54 28.71
CA ARG A 418 -27.06 -31.83 28.03
C ARG A 418 -27.87 -32.09 26.74
N THR A 419 -29.12 -31.64 26.68
CA THR A 419 -29.98 -31.80 25.49
C THR A 419 -29.47 -30.97 24.31
N ALA A 420 -29.18 -29.68 24.55
CA ALA A 420 -28.62 -28.78 23.55
C ALA A 420 -27.20 -29.20 23.16
N PHE A 421 -26.38 -29.65 24.11
CA PHE A 421 -25.03 -30.16 23.84
C PHE A 421 -25.05 -31.31 22.84
N LEU A 422 -25.99 -32.27 22.96
CA LEU A 422 -26.10 -33.39 22.03
C LEU A 422 -26.45 -32.94 20.62
N ILE A 423 -27.35 -31.95 20.48
CA ILE A 423 -27.76 -31.38 19.20
C ILE A 423 -26.57 -30.70 18.50
N PHE A 424 -25.88 -29.79 19.19
CA PHE A 424 -24.74 -29.08 18.61
C PHE A 424 -23.55 -29.99 18.32
N LYS A 425 -23.32 -31.01 19.16
CA LYS A 425 -22.32 -32.05 18.88
C LYS A 425 -22.67 -32.83 17.62
N GLY A 426 -23.93 -33.20 17.43
CA GLY A 426 -24.42 -33.84 16.20
C GLY A 426 -24.23 -32.96 14.96
N ILE A 427 -24.58 -31.67 15.04
CA ILE A 427 -24.39 -30.71 13.95
C ILE A 427 -22.89 -30.54 13.63
N ASN A 428 -22.03 -30.47 14.63
CA ASN A 428 -20.58 -30.35 14.42
C ASN A 428 -20.01 -31.58 13.70
N ILE A 429 -20.40 -32.80 14.12
CA ILE A 429 -20.01 -34.05 13.45
C ILE A 429 -20.50 -34.06 11.99
N LEU A 430 -21.75 -33.65 11.76
CA LEU A 430 -22.31 -33.57 10.40
C LEU A 430 -21.54 -32.59 9.52
N VAL A 431 -21.31 -31.36 10.00
CA VAL A 431 -20.63 -30.30 9.25
C VAL A 431 -19.17 -30.63 8.94
N LYS A 432 -18.47 -31.29 9.88
CA LYS A 432 -17.09 -31.73 9.68
C LYS A 432 -16.98 -33.00 8.81
N SER A 433 -18.08 -33.68 8.53
CA SER A 433 -18.05 -34.88 7.69
C SER A 433 -17.64 -34.54 6.25
N ARG A 434 -16.83 -35.42 5.63
CA ARG A 434 -16.45 -35.29 4.22
C ARG A 434 -17.66 -35.40 3.30
N VAL A 435 -18.65 -36.20 3.70
CA VAL A 435 -19.91 -36.38 2.96
C VAL A 435 -20.64 -35.04 2.80
N PHE A 436 -20.80 -34.28 3.88
CA PHE A 436 -21.45 -32.96 3.82
C PHE A 436 -20.73 -32.01 2.85
N GLN A 437 -19.39 -31.99 2.87
CA GLN A 437 -18.60 -31.16 1.94
C GLN A 437 -18.82 -31.57 0.47
N TYR A 438 -18.76 -32.86 0.15
CA TYR A 438 -18.99 -33.35 -1.22
C TYR A 438 -20.44 -33.13 -1.68
N THR A 439 -21.42 -33.29 -0.80
CA THR A 439 -22.82 -32.95 -1.09
C THR A 439 -22.94 -31.48 -1.49
N MET A 440 -22.32 -30.57 -0.74
CA MET A 440 -22.36 -29.15 -1.08
C MET A 440 -21.66 -28.83 -2.41
N TYR A 441 -20.53 -29.46 -2.71
CA TYR A 441 -19.90 -29.30 -4.04
C TYR A 441 -20.79 -29.83 -5.17
N THR A 442 -21.49 -30.93 -4.93
CA THR A 442 -22.45 -31.50 -5.89
C THR A 442 -23.61 -30.54 -6.13
N VAL A 443 -24.16 -29.93 -5.07
CA VAL A 443 -25.21 -28.89 -5.18
C VAL A 443 -24.73 -27.70 -6.02
N VAL A 444 -23.50 -27.21 -5.78
CA VAL A 444 -22.92 -26.11 -6.56
C VAL A 444 -22.75 -26.50 -8.04
N ALA A 445 -22.28 -27.73 -8.31
CA ALA A 445 -22.12 -28.22 -9.67
C ALA A 445 -23.47 -28.34 -10.41
N VAL A 446 -24.49 -28.91 -9.75
CA VAL A 446 -25.86 -29.02 -10.28
C VAL A 446 -26.45 -27.63 -10.55
N ASN A 447 -26.26 -26.68 -9.64
CA ASN A 447 -26.68 -25.29 -9.84
C ASN A 447 -25.99 -24.66 -11.06
N GLY A 448 -24.68 -24.88 -11.24
CA GLY A 448 -23.94 -24.40 -12.41
C GLY A 448 -24.46 -24.97 -13.72
N ILE A 449 -24.72 -26.28 -13.77
CA ILE A 449 -25.33 -26.94 -14.93
C ILE A 449 -26.74 -26.39 -15.17
N TRP A 450 -27.53 -26.19 -14.11
CA TRP A 450 -28.87 -25.63 -14.23
C TRP A 450 -28.85 -24.22 -14.82
N ILE A 451 -27.98 -23.33 -14.31
CA ILE A 451 -27.81 -21.97 -14.85
C ILE A 451 -27.42 -22.05 -16.33
N LEU A 452 -26.52 -22.95 -16.70
CA LEU A 452 -26.08 -23.12 -18.09
C LEU A 452 -27.24 -23.58 -19.00
N VAL A 453 -27.99 -24.61 -18.59
CA VAL A 453 -29.16 -25.11 -19.34
C VAL A 453 -30.22 -24.03 -19.44
N GLU A 454 -30.52 -23.32 -18.36
CA GLU A 454 -31.46 -22.20 -18.35
C GLU A 454 -31.02 -21.12 -19.35
N THR A 455 -29.74 -20.75 -19.39
CA THR A 455 -29.24 -19.76 -20.35
C THR A 455 -29.35 -20.22 -21.81
N PHE A 456 -29.14 -21.51 -22.11
CA PHE A 456 -29.33 -22.06 -23.45
C PHE A 456 -30.81 -22.13 -23.87
N MET A 457 -31.68 -22.61 -22.97
CA MET A 457 -33.10 -22.80 -23.26
C MET A 457 -33.84 -21.47 -23.47
N LEU A 458 -33.35 -20.39 -22.86
CA LEU A 458 -34.00 -19.08 -22.88
C LEU A 458 -33.36 -18.09 -23.87
N GLN A 459 -32.42 -18.53 -24.72
CA GLN A 459 -31.68 -17.72 -25.72
C GLN A 459 -31.55 -16.23 -25.30
N GLY A 460 -31.00 -16.00 -24.11
CA GLY A 460 -30.64 -14.66 -23.60
C GLY A 460 -31.73 -13.83 -22.89
N GLY A 461 -33.01 -14.23 -22.89
CA GLY A 461 -34.13 -13.38 -22.42
C GLY A 461 -34.37 -13.31 -20.89
N ASN A 462 -33.88 -14.28 -20.11
CA ASN A 462 -34.28 -14.40 -18.70
C ASN A 462 -33.57 -13.45 -17.73
N PHE A 463 -32.49 -12.78 -18.13
CA PHE A 463 -31.83 -11.78 -17.28
C PHE A 463 -32.64 -10.51 -17.10
N PHE A 464 -33.69 -10.27 -17.89
CA PHE A 464 -34.53 -9.07 -17.77
C PHE A 464 -35.97 -9.39 -17.39
N SER A 465 -36.28 -10.66 -17.10
CA SER A 465 -37.59 -11.03 -16.56
C SER A 465 -37.68 -10.60 -15.10
N ARG A 466 -38.72 -9.84 -14.78
CA ARG A 466 -39.07 -9.42 -13.42
C ARG A 466 -39.33 -10.61 -12.48
N ASN A 467 -39.63 -11.78 -13.05
CA ASN A 467 -39.94 -12.97 -12.29
C ASN A 467 -38.67 -13.68 -11.83
N VAL A 468 -38.53 -13.81 -10.51
CA VAL A 468 -37.45 -14.61 -9.91
C VAL A 468 -37.69 -16.09 -10.25
N PRO A 469 -36.71 -16.79 -10.86
CA PRO A 469 -36.86 -18.21 -11.13
C PRO A 469 -36.94 -18.99 -9.81
N TRP A 470 -37.91 -19.91 -9.71
CA TRP A 470 -38.11 -20.74 -8.51
C TRP A 470 -36.85 -21.55 -8.15
N SER A 471 -36.07 -21.96 -9.14
CA SER A 471 -34.80 -22.67 -8.96
C SER A 471 -33.79 -21.84 -8.15
N TYR A 472 -33.74 -20.52 -8.35
CA TYR A 472 -32.86 -19.63 -7.59
C TYR A 472 -33.24 -19.61 -6.10
N ILE A 473 -34.54 -19.57 -5.79
CA ILE A 473 -35.04 -19.63 -4.41
C ILE A 473 -34.65 -20.97 -3.78
N VAL A 474 -34.81 -22.09 -4.50
CA VAL A 474 -34.41 -23.42 -4.03
C VAL A 474 -32.91 -23.46 -3.71
N PHE A 475 -32.02 -23.06 -4.63
CA PHE A 475 -30.58 -23.07 -4.35
C PHE A 475 -30.19 -22.11 -3.22
N LEU A 476 -30.79 -20.91 -3.16
CA LEU A 476 -30.52 -19.94 -2.09
C LEU A 476 -30.94 -20.47 -0.72
N THR A 477 -32.09 -21.16 -0.62
CA THR A 477 -32.51 -21.79 0.64
C THR A 477 -31.55 -22.90 1.07
N ILE A 478 -31.06 -23.73 0.13
CA ILE A 478 -30.04 -24.75 0.44
C ILE A 478 -28.76 -24.10 0.99
N TYR A 479 -28.26 -23.04 0.35
CA TYR A 479 -27.09 -22.31 0.83
C TYR A 479 -27.32 -21.60 2.16
N GLY A 480 -28.53 -21.07 2.40
CA GLY A 480 -28.91 -20.49 3.69
C GLY A 480 -28.92 -21.52 4.82
N VAL A 481 -29.46 -22.71 4.57
CA VAL A 481 -29.45 -23.82 5.55
C VAL A 481 -28.03 -24.29 5.81
N GLU A 482 -27.21 -24.47 4.76
CA GLU A 482 -25.79 -24.79 4.89
C GLU A 482 -25.06 -23.79 5.80
N LEU A 483 -25.29 -22.49 5.56
CA LEU A 483 -24.69 -21.40 6.34
C LEU A 483 -25.06 -21.48 7.82
N LEU A 484 -26.33 -21.71 8.12
CA LEU A 484 -26.83 -21.84 9.50
C LEU A 484 -26.24 -23.08 10.18
N LEU A 485 -26.20 -24.22 9.49
CA LEU A 485 -25.60 -25.45 10.01
C LEU A 485 -24.10 -25.26 10.30
N LYS A 486 -23.34 -24.68 9.37
CA LYS A 486 -21.91 -24.42 9.56
C LYS A 486 -21.63 -23.44 10.70
N THR A 487 -22.39 -22.35 10.76
CA THR A 487 -22.22 -21.30 11.79
C THR A 487 -22.54 -21.84 13.17
N THR A 488 -23.56 -22.68 13.31
CA THR A 488 -23.93 -23.31 14.59
C THR A 488 -23.01 -24.47 14.97
N GLY A 489 -22.58 -25.30 14.01
CA GLY A 489 -21.72 -26.47 14.26
C GLY A 489 -20.28 -26.11 14.62
N LEU A 490 -19.66 -25.16 13.91
CA LEU A 490 -18.29 -24.70 14.16
C LEU A 490 -18.25 -23.54 15.18
N GLY A 491 -19.33 -22.79 15.29
CA GLY A 491 -19.39 -21.54 16.02
C GLY A 491 -18.96 -20.35 15.16
N PRO A 492 -19.51 -19.15 15.42
CA PRO A 492 -19.31 -17.98 14.56
C PRO A 492 -17.84 -17.52 14.50
N VAL A 493 -17.07 -17.71 15.57
CA VAL A 493 -15.66 -17.30 15.64
C VAL A 493 -14.77 -18.20 14.78
N GLU A 494 -14.93 -19.51 14.86
CA GLU A 494 -14.17 -20.47 14.06
C GLU A 494 -14.62 -20.42 12.60
N TYR A 495 -15.93 -20.29 12.36
CA TYR A 495 -16.49 -20.15 11.02
C TYR A 495 -15.94 -18.93 10.27
N LEU A 496 -15.99 -17.74 10.87
CA LEU A 496 -15.49 -16.50 10.26
C LEU A 496 -13.96 -16.40 10.19
N SER A 497 -13.23 -17.30 10.86
CA SER A 497 -11.76 -17.34 10.79
C SER A 497 -11.24 -17.82 9.43
N SER A 498 -12.04 -18.63 8.71
CA SER A 498 -11.71 -19.10 7.37
C SER A 498 -12.20 -18.11 6.32
N GLY A 499 -11.28 -17.60 5.49
CA GLY A 499 -11.61 -16.65 4.41
C GLY A 499 -12.63 -17.21 3.41
N TRP A 500 -12.61 -18.52 3.18
CA TRP A 500 -13.55 -19.21 2.30
C TRP A 500 -14.97 -19.31 2.85
N ASN A 501 -15.11 -19.48 4.17
CA ASN A 501 -16.40 -19.46 4.84
C ASN A 501 -16.94 -18.02 4.93
N LEU A 502 -16.06 -17.03 5.13
CA LEU A 502 -16.41 -15.61 5.06
C LEU A 502 -16.95 -15.22 3.67
N PHE A 503 -16.34 -15.74 2.60
CA PHE A 503 -16.82 -15.58 1.22
C PHE A 503 -18.19 -16.23 1.01
N ASP A 504 -18.41 -17.47 1.48
CA ASP A 504 -19.71 -18.13 1.38
C ASP A 504 -20.79 -17.35 2.12
N PHE A 505 -20.44 -16.81 3.30
CA PHE A 505 -21.30 -15.96 4.09
C PHE A 505 -21.65 -14.66 3.37
N SER A 506 -20.67 -13.94 2.83
CA SER A 506 -20.94 -12.68 2.14
C SER A 506 -21.81 -12.89 0.90
N VAL A 507 -21.50 -13.87 0.05
CA VAL A 507 -22.28 -14.16 -1.17
C VAL A 507 -23.71 -14.58 -0.83
N THR A 508 -23.90 -15.43 0.18
CA THR A 508 -25.24 -15.87 0.61
C THR A 508 -26.03 -14.70 1.21
N LEU A 509 -25.39 -13.88 2.05
CA LEU A 509 -26.00 -12.69 2.64
C LEU A 509 -26.42 -11.66 1.58
N PHE A 510 -25.54 -11.35 0.62
CA PHE A 510 -25.87 -10.46 -0.49
C PHE A 510 -27.03 -11.01 -1.32
N ALA A 511 -27.06 -12.31 -1.62
CA ALA A 511 -28.16 -12.93 -2.35
C ALA A 511 -29.50 -12.84 -1.61
N PHE A 512 -29.52 -13.02 -0.28
CA PHE A 512 -30.71 -12.79 0.54
C PHE A 512 -31.14 -11.32 0.55
N LEU A 513 -30.20 -10.38 0.69
CA LEU A 513 -30.48 -8.94 0.64
C LEU A 513 -31.07 -8.53 -0.72
N GLY A 514 -30.54 -9.07 -1.82
CA GLY A 514 -31.08 -8.84 -3.16
C GLY A 514 -32.50 -9.37 -3.33
N LEU A 515 -32.78 -10.59 -2.83
CA LEU A 515 -34.13 -11.17 -2.87
C LEU A 515 -35.12 -10.36 -2.01
N MET A 516 -34.71 -9.94 -0.81
CA MET A 516 -35.51 -9.09 0.07
C MET A 516 -35.80 -7.73 -0.56
N ALA A 517 -34.79 -7.08 -1.15
CA ALA A 517 -34.95 -5.79 -1.83
C ALA A 517 -35.92 -5.89 -3.01
N LEU A 518 -35.85 -6.97 -3.79
CA LEU A 518 -36.78 -7.24 -4.88
C LEU A 518 -38.21 -7.51 -4.38
N ALA A 519 -38.36 -8.21 -3.26
CA ALA A 519 -39.67 -8.41 -2.61
C ALA A 519 -40.31 -7.08 -2.16
N PHE A 520 -39.50 -6.06 -1.84
CA PHE A 520 -39.94 -4.69 -1.56
C PHE A 520 -40.07 -3.80 -2.82
N ASN A 521 -40.04 -4.37 -4.03
CA ASN A 521 -40.12 -3.66 -5.32
C ASN A 521 -39.00 -2.63 -5.55
N MET A 522 -37.81 -2.83 -4.97
CA MET A 522 -36.65 -2.00 -5.24
C MET A 522 -35.90 -2.50 -6.50
N GLU A 523 -36.44 -2.17 -7.67
CA GLU A 523 -35.95 -2.61 -9.00
C GLU A 523 -34.43 -2.44 -9.23
N PRO A 524 -33.75 -1.35 -8.76
CA PRO A 524 -32.31 -1.20 -8.95
C PRO A 524 -31.45 -2.28 -8.31
N PHE A 525 -31.98 -3.10 -7.39
CA PHE A 525 -31.23 -4.20 -6.76
C PHE A 525 -31.31 -5.53 -7.52
N TYR A 526 -32.03 -5.59 -8.64
CA TYR A 526 -32.15 -6.80 -9.46
C TYR A 526 -30.79 -7.33 -9.95
N PHE A 527 -29.79 -6.46 -10.14
CA PHE A 527 -28.43 -6.90 -10.51
C PHE A 527 -27.83 -7.92 -9.53
N ILE A 528 -28.23 -7.91 -8.25
CA ILE A 528 -27.75 -8.89 -7.27
C ILE A 528 -28.21 -10.31 -7.66
N VAL A 529 -29.41 -10.45 -8.21
CA VAL A 529 -29.92 -11.73 -8.74
C VAL A 529 -29.16 -12.15 -10.00
N VAL A 530 -28.77 -11.18 -10.84
CA VAL A 530 -27.94 -11.42 -12.02
C VAL A 530 -26.56 -11.98 -11.64
N LEU A 531 -26.01 -11.58 -10.48
CA LEU A 531 -24.74 -12.07 -9.95
C LEU A 531 -24.78 -13.50 -9.38
N ARG A 532 -25.88 -14.25 -9.55
CA ARG A 532 -25.99 -15.67 -9.15
C ARG A 532 -24.82 -16.59 -9.58
N PRO A 533 -24.15 -16.41 -10.74
CA PRO A 533 -23.01 -17.25 -11.10
C PRO A 533 -21.79 -17.09 -10.17
N LEU A 534 -21.68 -16.01 -9.38
CA LEU A 534 -20.61 -15.84 -8.39
C LEU A 534 -20.61 -16.96 -7.34
N GLN A 535 -21.76 -17.61 -7.12
CA GLN A 535 -21.88 -18.77 -6.23
C GLN A 535 -21.06 -19.97 -6.74
N LEU A 536 -20.78 -20.06 -8.05
CA LEU A 536 -19.98 -21.13 -8.64
C LEU A 536 -18.48 -21.00 -8.33
N LEU A 537 -18.02 -19.81 -7.90
CA LEU A 537 -16.64 -19.62 -7.43
C LEU A 537 -16.31 -20.52 -6.23
N ARG A 538 -17.32 -21.03 -5.52
CA ARG A 538 -17.14 -22.05 -4.47
C ARG A 538 -16.47 -23.32 -4.99
N LEU A 539 -16.66 -23.67 -6.26
CA LEU A 539 -16.06 -24.85 -6.87
C LEU A 539 -14.53 -24.74 -6.98
N PHE A 540 -13.98 -23.51 -7.03
CA PHE A 540 -12.53 -23.29 -7.06
C PHE A 540 -11.84 -23.75 -5.77
N LYS A 541 -12.60 -23.90 -4.67
CA LYS A 541 -12.10 -24.49 -3.42
C LYS A 541 -11.67 -25.95 -3.58
N LEU A 542 -12.21 -26.67 -4.56
CA LEU A 542 -11.95 -28.10 -4.74
C LEU A 542 -10.48 -28.37 -5.10
N LYS A 543 -9.90 -27.57 -6.00
CA LYS A 543 -8.54 -27.78 -6.52
C LYS A 543 -7.53 -26.96 -5.73
N LYS A 544 -6.54 -27.63 -5.10
CA LYS A 544 -5.47 -26.96 -4.33
C LYS A 544 -4.78 -25.84 -5.12
N ARG A 545 -4.54 -26.04 -6.42
CA ARG A 545 -3.91 -25.03 -7.29
C ARG A 545 -4.68 -23.69 -7.33
N TYR A 546 -6.01 -23.72 -7.41
CA TYR A 546 -6.81 -22.49 -7.45
C TYR A 546 -6.85 -21.78 -6.10
N ARG A 547 -6.92 -22.54 -5.00
CA ARG A 547 -6.81 -21.97 -3.65
C ARG A 547 -5.49 -21.21 -3.49
N ASN A 548 -4.39 -21.85 -3.86
CA ASN A 548 -3.07 -21.24 -3.77
C ASN A 548 -3.00 -19.92 -4.57
N VAL A 549 -3.56 -19.89 -5.79
CA VAL A 549 -3.64 -18.68 -6.65
C VAL A 549 -4.50 -17.56 -6.05
N LEU A 550 -5.60 -17.87 -5.39
CA LEU A 550 -6.44 -16.85 -4.76
C LEU A 550 -5.83 -16.35 -3.45
N ASP A 551 -5.23 -17.24 -2.68
CA ASP A 551 -4.49 -16.88 -1.47
C ASP A 551 -3.28 -16.00 -1.82
N THR A 552 -2.56 -16.27 -2.95
CA THR A 552 -1.46 -15.40 -3.42
C THR A 552 -2.00 -14.03 -3.80
N MET A 553 -3.12 -13.99 -4.53
CA MET A 553 -3.74 -12.74 -4.98
C MET A 553 -4.16 -11.85 -3.79
N PHE A 554 -4.87 -12.40 -2.80
CA PHE A 554 -5.31 -11.61 -1.64
C PHE A 554 -4.14 -11.16 -0.74
N GLU A 555 -3.08 -11.97 -0.62
CA GLU A 555 -1.87 -11.57 0.11
C GLU A 555 -1.12 -10.44 -0.60
N LEU A 556 -1.08 -10.45 -1.95
CA LEU A 556 -0.43 -9.42 -2.76
C LEU A 556 -1.30 -8.19 -3.04
N PHE A 557 -2.61 -8.23 -2.74
CA PHE A 557 -3.56 -7.17 -3.05
C PHE A 557 -3.14 -5.78 -2.53
N PRO A 558 -2.67 -5.60 -1.26
CA PRO A 558 -2.23 -4.28 -0.80
C PRO A 558 -1.06 -3.72 -1.61
N ARG A 559 -0.18 -4.60 -2.12
CA ARG A 559 0.94 -4.24 -2.99
C ARG A 559 0.42 -3.80 -4.37
N MET A 560 -0.51 -4.55 -4.95
CA MET A 560 -1.17 -4.20 -6.21
C MET A 560 -1.92 -2.88 -6.12
N ALA A 561 -2.67 -2.64 -5.04
CA ALA A 561 -3.39 -1.39 -4.82
C ALA A 561 -2.44 -0.18 -4.78
N SER A 562 -1.25 -0.32 -4.18
CA SER A 562 -0.25 0.74 -4.15
C SER A 562 0.33 1.09 -5.53
N LEU A 563 0.43 0.10 -6.44
CA LEU A 563 0.85 0.31 -7.83
C LEU A 563 -0.28 0.87 -8.69
N GLY A 564 -1.51 0.36 -8.52
CA GLY A 564 -2.69 0.92 -9.18
C GLY A 564 -2.89 2.39 -8.82
N LEU A 565 -2.65 2.77 -7.56
CA LEU A 565 -2.68 4.18 -7.15
C LEU A 565 -1.55 5.02 -7.78
N THR A 566 -0.38 4.43 -8.05
CA THR A 566 0.67 5.08 -8.85
C THR A 566 0.20 5.35 -10.28
N LEU A 567 -0.48 4.40 -10.93
CA LEU A 567 -1.06 4.59 -12.26
C LEU A 567 -2.13 5.69 -12.27
N LEU A 568 -3.02 5.70 -11.27
CA LEU A 568 -4.05 6.74 -11.13
C LEU A 568 -3.47 8.14 -10.93
N ILE A 569 -2.27 8.28 -10.33
CA ILE A 569 -1.58 9.57 -10.24
C ILE A 569 -1.16 10.06 -11.63
N PHE A 570 -0.65 9.19 -12.50
CA PHE A 570 -0.36 9.55 -13.89
C PHE A 570 -1.65 9.95 -14.62
N TYR A 571 -2.73 9.18 -14.48
CA TYR A 571 -4.02 9.52 -15.09
C TYR A 571 -4.52 10.89 -14.62
N TYR A 572 -4.43 11.19 -13.33
CA TYR A 572 -4.83 12.50 -12.80
C TYR A 572 -4.06 13.64 -13.48
N CYS A 573 -2.72 13.53 -13.59
CA CYS A 573 -1.92 14.56 -14.27
C CYS A 573 -2.33 14.75 -15.73
N PHE A 574 -2.47 13.66 -16.49
CA PHE A 574 -2.85 13.73 -17.91
C PHE A 574 -4.29 14.17 -18.11
N ALA A 575 -5.22 13.78 -17.24
CA ALA A 575 -6.62 14.15 -17.32
C ALA A 575 -6.80 15.65 -17.05
N ILE A 576 -6.11 16.22 -16.06
CA ILE A 576 -6.14 17.67 -15.83
C ILE A 576 -5.64 18.43 -17.05
N VAL A 577 -4.51 18.01 -17.63
CA VAL A 577 -3.97 18.62 -18.85
C VAL A 577 -4.97 18.47 -20.01
N GLY A 578 -5.52 17.28 -20.21
CA GLY A 578 -6.48 16.99 -21.28
C GLY A 578 -7.77 17.78 -21.15
N MET A 579 -8.31 17.93 -19.94
CA MET A 579 -9.50 18.75 -19.67
C MET A 579 -9.28 20.23 -19.99
N GLU A 580 -8.15 20.80 -19.56
CA GLU A 580 -7.87 22.23 -19.78
C GLU A 580 -7.63 22.57 -21.26
N PHE A 581 -7.16 21.61 -22.07
CA PHE A 581 -6.91 21.82 -23.50
C PHE A 581 -8.01 21.29 -24.44
N PHE A 582 -8.72 20.23 -24.06
CA PHE A 582 -9.61 19.47 -24.97
C PHE A 582 -11.07 19.40 -24.50
N ALA A 583 -11.46 20.09 -23.41
CA ALA A 583 -12.86 20.18 -23.01
C ALA A 583 -13.69 20.89 -24.09
N GLY A 584 -14.83 20.30 -24.46
CA GLY A 584 -15.77 20.83 -25.46
C GLY A 584 -15.27 20.78 -26.91
N VAL A 585 -14.12 20.15 -27.17
CA VAL A 585 -13.55 20.04 -28.52
C VAL A 585 -14.27 18.99 -29.36
N VAL A 586 -14.64 17.86 -28.75
CA VAL A 586 -15.30 16.74 -29.41
C VAL A 586 -16.80 16.83 -29.15
N TYR A 587 -17.62 16.80 -30.20
CA TYR A 587 -19.08 16.85 -30.14
C TYR A 587 -19.70 15.92 -31.19
N PRO A 588 -20.99 15.55 -31.08
CA PRO A 588 -21.62 14.66 -32.05
C PRO A 588 -21.57 15.21 -33.47
N ASN A 589 -21.23 14.36 -34.46
CA ASN A 589 -21.12 14.70 -35.88
C ASN A 589 -20.02 15.73 -36.23
N CYS A 590 -18.92 15.77 -35.46
CA CYS A 590 -17.72 16.55 -35.76
C CYS A 590 -16.71 15.77 -36.63
N CYS A 591 -15.51 16.33 -36.84
CA CYS A 591 -14.37 15.64 -37.50
C CYS A 591 -14.65 15.12 -38.92
N ASN A 592 -15.54 15.77 -39.67
CA ASN A 592 -15.92 15.35 -41.02
C ASN A 592 -14.82 15.52 -42.07
N THR A 593 -13.77 16.29 -41.79
CA THR A 593 -12.64 16.54 -42.70
C THR A 593 -11.50 15.53 -42.57
N SER A 594 -11.51 14.68 -41.53
CA SER A 594 -10.46 13.71 -41.27
C SER A 594 -10.86 12.30 -41.71
N THR A 595 -9.90 11.38 -41.71
CA THR A 595 -10.11 9.97 -42.04
C THR A 595 -10.96 9.22 -41.00
N VAL A 596 -11.27 9.84 -39.86
CA VAL A 596 -12.04 9.24 -38.76
C VAL A 596 -13.48 9.75 -38.69
N ALA A 597 -13.96 10.46 -39.71
CA ALA A 597 -15.31 11.01 -39.78
C ALA A 597 -16.42 9.98 -39.46
N ASP A 598 -16.27 8.75 -39.96
CA ASP A 598 -17.25 7.68 -39.74
C ASP A 598 -17.41 7.29 -38.26
N SER A 599 -16.37 7.47 -37.45
CA SER A 599 -16.39 7.16 -36.01
C SER A 599 -17.11 8.24 -35.19
N TYR A 600 -17.20 9.47 -35.68
CA TYR A 600 -17.83 10.59 -34.99
C TYR A 600 -19.23 10.93 -35.51
N ARG A 601 -19.76 10.14 -36.47
CA ARG A 601 -21.06 10.39 -37.11
C ARG A 601 -22.23 10.28 -36.14
N TRP A 602 -23.22 11.14 -36.34
CA TRP A 602 -24.53 11.08 -35.70
C TRP A 602 -25.61 11.47 -36.71
N VAL A 603 -26.30 10.47 -37.27
CA VAL A 603 -27.26 10.67 -38.37
C VAL A 603 -28.62 10.07 -38.02
N ASN A 604 -29.67 10.88 -38.15
CA ASN A 604 -31.05 10.45 -37.94
C ASN A 604 -31.67 9.97 -39.25
N HIS A 605 -32.14 8.72 -39.26
CA HIS A 605 -32.91 8.13 -40.36
C HIS A 605 -34.35 7.88 -39.92
N THR A 606 -35.31 8.52 -40.58
CA THR A 606 -36.74 8.27 -40.35
C THR A 606 -37.24 7.18 -41.29
N VAL A 607 -37.55 6.00 -40.73
CA VAL A 607 -38.18 4.89 -41.47
C VAL A 607 -39.61 4.71 -40.94
N GLY A 608 -40.58 5.25 -41.68
CA GLY A 608 -41.98 5.33 -41.24
C GLY A 608 -42.14 6.24 -40.01
N ASN A 609 -42.71 5.72 -38.92
CA ASN A 609 -42.89 6.45 -37.65
C ASN A 609 -41.73 6.26 -36.65
N LYS A 610 -40.65 5.56 -37.03
CA LYS A 610 -39.49 5.32 -36.15
C LYS A 610 -38.29 6.11 -36.64
N THR A 611 -37.73 6.93 -35.76
CA THR A 611 -36.40 7.52 -35.93
C THR A 611 -35.36 6.50 -35.47
N VAL A 612 -34.61 5.93 -36.42
CA VAL A 612 -33.42 5.13 -36.13
C VAL A 612 -32.22 6.04 -36.23
N VAL A 613 -31.39 6.03 -35.20
CA VAL A 613 -30.20 6.88 -35.13
C VAL A 613 -28.98 5.99 -35.40
N GLU A 614 -28.17 6.39 -36.37
CA GLU A 614 -26.87 5.76 -36.63
C GLU A 614 -25.76 6.60 -35.96
N GLU A 615 -25.07 5.99 -34.99
CA GLU A 615 -24.05 6.62 -34.15
C GLU A 615 -22.71 5.90 -34.28
N GLY A 616 -21.63 6.66 -34.34
CA GLY A 616 -20.25 6.14 -34.26
C GLY A 616 -19.70 6.05 -32.83
N TYR A 617 -20.40 6.59 -31.84
CA TYR A 617 -20.11 6.57 -30.39
C TYR A 617 -18.80 7.21 -29.89
N TYR A 618 -17.77 7.40 -30.73
CA TYR A 618 -16.48 7.96 -30.28
C TYR A 618 -16.55 9.40 -29.77
N TYR A 619 -17.63 10.14 -30.04
CA TYR A 619 -17.87 11.46 -29.45
C TYR A 619 -18.11 11.41 -27.92
N LEU A 620 -18.39 10.23 -27.36
CA LEU A 620 -18.54 10.02 -25.91
C LEU A 620 -17.18 10.05 -25.18
N ASN A 621 -16.09 9.76 -25.91
CA ASN A 621 -14.73 9.76 -25.40
C ASN A 621 -14.14 11.17 -25.42
N ASN A 622 -14.62 11.99 -24.49
CA ASN A 622 -14.25 13.40 -24.38
C ASN A 622 -13.43 13.71 -23.11
N PHE A 623 -12.97 14.96 -23.03
CA PHE A 623 -12.26 15.52 -21.89
C PHE A 623 -13.10 16.59 -21.18
N ASP A 624 -14.42 16.47 -21.19
CA ASP A 624 -15.33 17.49 -20.64
C ASP A 624 -15.36 17.49 -19.11
N ASN A 625 -14.98 16.38 -18.47
CA ASN A 625 -14.87 16.28 -17.02
C ASN A 625 -13.88 15.17 -16.64
N ILE A 626 -13.45 15.18 -15.38
CA ILE A 626 -12.37 14.29 -14.90
C ILE A 626 -12.76 12.80 -14.99
N LEU A 627 -14.05 12.46 -14.88
CA LEU A 627 -14.52 11.09 -14.95
C LEU A 627 -14.48 10.56 -16.38
N ASN A 628 -15.01 11.33 -17.33
CA ASN A 628 -14.93 11.02 -18.76
C ASN A 628 -13.47 10.94 -19.21
N SER A 629 -12.62 11.90 -18.79
CA SER A 629 -11.19 11.85 -19.06
C SER A 629 -10.53 10.58 -18.51
N PHE A 630 -10.90 10.12 -17.31
CA PHE A 630 -10.36 8.87 -16.75
C PHE A 630 -10.75 7.64 -17.56
N VAL A 631 -11.99 7.58 -18.06
CA VAL A 631 -12.44 6.50 -18.95
C VAL A 631 -11.69 6.58 -20.29
N THR A 632 -11.61 7.75 -20.91
CA THR A 632 -10.85 7.97 -22.16
C THR A 632 -9.38 7.57 -22.01
N LEU A 633 -8.70 7.98 -20.93
CA LEU A 633 -7.32 7.59 -20.65
C LEU A 633 -7.17 6.08 -20.38
N PHE A 634 -8.17 5.46 -19.76
CA PHE A 634 -8.19 4.01 -19.58
C PHE A 634 -8.29 3.28 -20.92
N GLU A 635 -9.17 3.72 -21.82
CA GLU A 635 -9.28 3.18 -23.18
C GLU A 635 -7.96 3.32 -23.95
N LEU A 636 -7.31 4.49 -23.87
CA LEU A 636 -6.00 4.71 -24.47
C LEU A 636 -4.91 3.78 -23.89
N THR A 637 -5.02 3.37 -22.62
CA THR A 637 -4.08 2.46 -21.97
C THR A 637 -4.24 1.01 -22.45
N VAL A 638 -5.41 0.65 -22.98
CA VAL A 638 -5.64 -0.66 -23.62
C VAL A 638 -4.97 -0.73 -25.01
N VAL A 639 -4.56 0.42 -25.57
CA VAL A 639 -3.81 0.57 -26.84
C VAL A 639 -4.61 0.26 -28.11
N ASN A 640 -5.83 -0.27 -28.00
CA ASN A 640 -6.66 -0.50 -29.18
C ASN A 640 -7.37 0.79 -29.65
N ASP A 641 -7.47 0.97 -30.97
CA ASP A 641 -8.17 2.09 -31.65
C ASP A 641 -7.82 3.50 -31.14
N TRP A 642 -6.67 3.66 -30.48
CA TRP A 642 -6.29 4.90 -29.79
C TRP A 642 -6.03 6.06 -30.76
N TYR A 643 -5.60 5.74 -31.99
CA TYR A 643 -5.35 6.74 -33.02
C TYR A 643 -6.65 7.41 -33.51
N ILE A 644 -7.81 6.76 -33.36
CA ILE A 644 -9.12 7.34 -33.71
C ILE A 644 -9.40 8.55 -32.81
N ILE A 645 -9.16 8.40 -31.50
CA ILE A 645 -9.31 9.48 -30.51
C ILE A 645 -8.28 10.58 -30.77
N MET A 646 -7.02 10.20 -31.04
CA MET A 646 -5.95 11.16 -31.37
C MET A 646 -6.31 11.99 -32.61
N GLU A 647 -6.65 11.35 -33.73
CA GLU A 647 -6.96 12.05 -34.99
C GLU A 647 -8.28 12.83 -34.92
N GLY A 648 -9.23 12.40 -34.10
CA GLY A 648 -10.43 13.17 -33.79
C GLY A 648 -10.10 14.49 -33.09
N VAL A 649 -9.26 14.46 -32.05
CA VAL A 649 -8.85 15.68 -31.34
C VAL A 649 -7.97 16.58 -32.21
N THR A 650 -7.06 16.03 -33.02
CA THR A 650 -6.19 16.82 -33.90
C THR A 650 -6.99 17.49 -35.02
N SER A 651 -8.06 16.84 -35.51
CA SER A 651 -8.96 17.41 -36.52
C SER A 651 -9.63 18.70 -36.06
N GLN A 652 -9.85 18.87 -34.75
CA GLN A 652 -10.50 20.05 -34.17
C GLN A 652 -9.50 21.04 -33.54
N THR A 653 -8.24 20.64 -33.35
CA THR A 653 -7.22 21.45 -32.67
C THR A 653 -6.00 21.70 -33.55
N THR A 654 -4.82 21.24 -33.13
CA THR A 654 -3.55 21.39 -33.86
C THR A 654 -2.79 20.07 -33.84
N HIS A 655 -1.86 19.89 -34.78
CA HIS A 655 -0.99 18.71 -34.84
C HIS A 655 -0.16 18.48 -33.57
N TRP A 656 0.11 19.54 -32.77
CA TRP A 656 0.79 19.42 -31.47
C TRP A 656 0.03 18.56 -30.46
N SER A 657 -1.28 18.40 -30.60
CA SER A 657 -2.05 17.48 -29.75
C SER A 657 -1.66 16.00 -29.96
N ARG A 658 -1.11 15.61 -31.14
CA ARG A 658 -0.53 14.26 -31.35
C ARG A 658 0.54 13.95 -30.31
N LEU A 659 1.37 14.94 -29.96
CA LEU A 659 2.42 14.79 -28.96
C LEU A 659 1.88 14.43 -27.58
N TYR A 660 0.70 14.96 -27.19
CA TYR A 660 0.06 14.59 -25.93
C TYR A 660 -0.26 13.09 -25.87
N PHE A 661 -0.88 12.54 -26.92
CA PHE A 661 -1.24 11.13 -26.99
C PHE A 661 -0.01 10.21 -27.10
N MET A 662 0.99 10.61 -27.88
CA MET A 662 2.25 9.85 -28.01
C MET A 662 3.04 9.81 -26.70
N ILE A 663 3.14 10.94 -25.99
CA ILE A 663 3.78 10.98 -24.66
C ILE A 663 2.99 10.13 -23.67
N PHE A 664 1.66 10.21 -23.69
CA PHE A 664 0.80 9.39 -22.83
C PHE A 664 1.03 7.89 -23.09
N TYR A 665 1.08 7.47 -24.35
CA TYR A 665 1.37 6.08 -24.72
C TYR A 665 2.72 5.62 -24.15
N ILE A 666 3.79 6.38 -24.39
CA ILE A 666 5.14 6.03 -23.91
C ILE A 666 5.16 5.91 -22.38
N VAL A 667 4.58 6.89 -21.68
CA VAL A 667 4.54 6.90 -20.20
C VAL A 667 3.72 5.73 -19.66
N THR A 668 2.52 5.49 -20.19
CA THR A 668 1.64 4.41 -19.71
C THR A 668 2.17 3.03 -20.04
N MET A 669 2.77 2.83 -21.22
CA MET A 669 3.45 1.59 -21.58
C MET A 669 4.56 1.24 -20.58
N VAL A 670 5.45 2.19 -20.25
CA VAL A 670 6.52 1.97 -19.26
C VAL A 670 5.95 1.67 -17.88
N VAL A 671 4.98 2.47 -17.43
CA VAL A 671 4.38 2.30 -16.10
C VAL A 671 3.67 0.95 -16.00
N MET A 672 2.86 0.59 -17.01
CA MET A 672 2.10 -0.66 -17.01
C MET A 672 3.01 -1.89 -17.06
N THR A 673 4.09 -1.84 -17.84
CA THR A 673 5.01 -2.97 -17.95
C THR A 673 5.81 -3.20 -16.68
N ILE A 674 6.27 -2.13 -16.01
CA ILE A 674 6.86 -2.21 -14.68
C ILE A 674 5.87 -2.82 -13.66
N ILE A 675 4.61 -2.37 -13.68
CA ILE A 675 3.56 -2.87 -12.77
C ILE A 675 3.31 -4.36 -12.99
N VAL A 676 3.09 -4.78 -14.24
CA VAL A 676 2.82 -6.18 -14.60
C VAL A 676 4.00 -7.07 -14.22
N ALA A 677 5.21 -6.68 -14.59
CA ALA A 677 6.40 -7.49 -14.35
C ALA A 677 6.66 -7.69 -12.85
N PHE A 678 6.50 -6.65 -12.04
CA PHE A 678 6.63 -6.74 -10.59
C PHE A 678 5.56 -7.60 -9.93
N ILE A 679 4.31 -7.54 -10.43
CA ILE A 679 3.23 -8.41 -9.93
C ILE A 679 3.55 -9.86 -10.28
N LEU A 680 3.98 -10.12 -11.51
CA LEU A 680 4.35 -11.46 -11.97
C LEU A 680 5.50 -12.04 -11.16
N ASP A 681 6.58 -11.28 -10.93
CA ASP A 681 7.72 -11.75 -10.14
C ASP A 681 7.31 -12.12 -8.71
N ALA A 682 6.56 -11.23 -8.04
CA ALA A 682 6.03 -11.49 -6.70
C ALA A 682 5.10 -12.72 -6.65
N PHE A 683 4.27 -12.89 -7.68
CA PHE A 683 3.31 -13.97 -7.77
C PHE A 683 4.00 -15.31 -8.05
N VAL A 684 4.93 -15.35 -9.00
CA VAL A 684 5.71 -16.53 -9.39
C VAL A 684 6.59 -16.98 -8.22
N PHE A 685 7.26 -16.04 -7.55
CA PHE A 685 8.05 -16.34 -6.35
C PHE A 685 7.19 -17.02 -5.26
N ARG A 686 6.02 -16.44 -4.92
CA ARG A 686 5.13 -17.04 -3.90
C ARG A 686 4.61 -18.40 -4.34
N MET A 687 4.18 -18.54 -5.59
CA MET A 687 3.67 -19.80 -6.10
C MET A 687 4.72 -20.91 -6.06
N ASN A 688 5.97 -20.61 -6.43
CA ASN A 688 7.09 -21.54 -6.36
C ASN A 688 7.45 -21.88 -4.90
N TYR A 689 7.40 -20.90 -4.01
CA TYR A 689 7.65 -21.08 -2.57
C TYR A 689 6.59 -22.00 -1.92
N THR A 690 5.31 -21.74 -2.16
CA THR A 690 4.17 -22.58 -1.74
C THR A 690 4.33 -24.02 -2.23
N ARG A 691 4.80 -24.21 -3.47
CA ARG A 691 5.07 -25.56 -4.02
C ARG A 691 6.23 -26.26 -3.30
N LYS A 692 7.29 -25.55 -2.91
CA LYS A 692 8.44 -26.15 -2.21
C LYS A 692 8.11 -26.57 -0.77
N ASN A 693 7.21 -25.85 -0.08
CA ASN A 693 6.91 -26.07 1.34
C ASN A 693 5.59 -26.80 1.60
N GLN A 694 5.15 -27.60 0.63
CA GLN A 694 3.83 -28.21 0.55
C GLN A 694 3.45 -29.10 1.75
N ASP A 695 4.44 -29.57 2.52
CA ASP A 695 4.29 -30.44 3.70
C ASP A 695 4.07 -29.70 5.03
N SER A 696 4.15 -28.37 5.03
CA SER A 696 4.05 -27.53 6.26
C SER A 696 2.86 -26.54 6.24
N GLU A 697 1.99 -26.66 5.24
CA GLU A 697 0.94 -25.68 4.90
C GLU A 697 -0.42 -25.91 5.58
N GLU A 698 -0.54 -25.67 6.88
CA GLU A 698 -1.88 -25.40 7.45
C GLU A 698 -2.08 -23.98 7.98
N ASP A 699 -1.05 -23.12 8.06
CA ASP A 699 -1.25 -21.78 8.60
C ASP A 699 -0.87 -20.61 7.68
N ASN A 700 -1.88 -19.77 7.42
CA ASN A 700 -1.87 -18.50 6.68
C ASN A 700 -0.96 -17.40 7.31
N GLY A 701 0.08 -17.78 8.05
CA GLY A 701 0.93 -16.86 8.79
C GLY A 701 2.17 -17.51 9.38
N ILE A 702 2.94 -16.73 10.13
CA ILE A 702 4.04 -17.24 10.96
C ILE A 702 3.46 -17.51 12.35
N VAL A 703 3.70 -18.73 12.84
CA VAL A 703 3.15 -19.25 14.08
C VAL A 703 4.30 -19.63 15.00
N LEU A 704 4.23 -19.15 16.24
CA LEU A 704 5.21 -19.45 17.28
C LEU A 704 4.49 -19.93 18.53
N GLU A 705 4.83 -21.13 19.00
CA GLU A 705 4.32 -21.66 20.26
C GLU A 705 5.30 -21.36 21.39
N LYS A 706 4.78 -20.83 22.51
CA LYS A 706 5.54 -20.62 23.74
C LYS A 706 4.69 -20.99 24.95
N GLU A 707 5.26 -21.77 25.85
CA GLU A 707 4.65 -22.11 27.13
C GLU A 707 5.07 -21.13 28.23
N ILE A 708 4.18 -20.91 29.19
CA ILE A 708 4.46 -20.19 30.43
C ILE A 708 4.14 -21.09 31.62
N SER A 709 5.08 -21.23 32.55
CA SER A 709 4.88 -21.98 33.80
C SER A 709 4.24 -21.12 34.89
N LYS A 710 3.57 -21.74 35.86
CA LYS A 710 2.95 -21.03 36.99
C LYS A 710 3.99 -20.25 37.80
N GLU A 711 5.18 -20.81 38.00
CA GLU A 711 6.30 -20.18 38.71
C GLU A 711 6.76 -18.89 38.02
N GLU A 712 6.89 -18.91 36.68
CA GLU A 712 7.22 -17.72 35.88
C GLU A 712 6.17 -16.62 36.07
N VAL A 713 4.87 -16.97 36.03
CA VAL A 713 3.78 -15.99 36.22
C VAL A 713 3.82 -15.39 37.62
N VAL A 714 4.06 -16.19 38.66
CA VAL A 714 4.17 -15.71 40.04
C VAL A 714 5.36 -14.76 40.19
N GLY A 715 6.52 -15.10 39.63
CA GLY A 715 7.69 -14.22 39.64
C GLY A 715 7.44 -12.87 38.94
N ILE A 716 6.66 -12.88 37.85
CA ILE A 716 6.24 -11.65 37.17
C ILE A 716 5.29 -10.84 38.05
N ILE A 717 4.30 -11.47 38.70
CA ILE A 717 3.37 -10.79 39.61
C ILE A 717 4.11 -10.09 40.74
N GLU A 718 5.14 -10.72 41.32
CA GLU A 718 5.98 -10.09 42.35
C GLU A 718 6.72 -8.85 41.85
N LEU A 719 7.23 -8.89 40.61
CA LEU A 719 7.87 -7.75 39.97
C LEU A 719 6.88 -6.58 39.76
N TYR A 720 5.64 -6.88 39.34
CA TYR A 720 4.60 -5.86 39.17
C TYR A 720 4.06 -5.32 40.50
N LYS A 721 4.00 -6.15 41.56
CA LYS A 721 3.65 -5.69 42.92
C LYS A 721 4.63 -4.62 43.42
N ARG A 722 5.92 -4.76 43.12
CA ARG A 722 6.95 -3.76 43.44
C ARG A 722 6.83 -2.46 42.64
N THR A 723 6.13 -2.48 41.51
CA THR A 723 6.08 -1.37 40.54
C THR A 723 4.70 -0.69 40.48
N SER A 724 3.72 -1.16 41.28
CA SER A 724 2.37 -0.60 41.47
C SER A 724 1.49 -0.50 40.22
N ALA A 725 1.25 -1.60 39.51
CA ALA A 725 0.31 -1.67 38.36
C ALA A 725 -0.91 -2.57 38.64
N ALA A 726 -1.95 -2.02 39.29
CA ALA A 726 -3.09 -2.80 39.78
C ALA A 726 -3.87 -3.55 38.67
N THR A 727 -4.11 -2.92 37.52
CA THR A 727 -4.87 -3.52 36.41
C THR A 727 -4.14 -4.71 35.78
N GLU A 728 -2.82 -4.63 35.64
CA GLU A 728 -1.99 -5.68 35.04
C GLU A 728 -1.87 -6.91 35.96
N ILE A 729 -1.82 -6.67 37.27
CA ILE A 729 -1.82 -7.72 38.28
C ILE A 729 -3.12 -8.54 38.21
N THR A 730 -4.29 -7.89 38.07
CA THR A 730 -5.57 -8.63 37.96
C THR A 730 -5.64 -9.51 36.72
N GLN A 731 -5.04 -9.10 35.59
CA GLN A 731 -5.00 -9.91 34.37
C GLN A 731 -4.11 -11.15 34.55
N LEU A 732 -2.95 -11.00 35.19
CA LEU A 732 -2.05 -12.12 35.47
C LEU A 732 -2.64 -13.08 36.52
N GLN A 733 -3.29 -12.55 37.55
CA GLN A 733 -4.01 -13.35 38.55
C GLN A 733 -5.12 -14.20 37.92
N LYS A 734 -5.85 -13.67 36.93
CA LYS A 734 -6.84 -14.47 36.17
C LYS A 734 -6.21 -15.68 35.47
N ILE A 735 -4.96 -15.59 35.02
CA ILE A 735 -4.25 -16.72 34.40
C ILE A 735 -3.92 -17.77 35.46
N VAL A 736 -3.41 -17.34 36.62
CA VAL A 736 -3.12 -18.26 37.74
C VAL A 736 -4.40 -18.97 38.20
N LEU A 737 -5.51 -18.24 38.35
CA LEU A 737 -6.82 -18.82 38.67
C LEU A 737 -7.31 -19.80 37.60
N GLN A 738 -7.04 -19.53 36.32
CA GLN A 738 -7.33 -20.48 35.25
C GLN A 738 -6.46 -21.73 35.35
N MET A 739 -5.16 -21.59 35.60
CA MET A 739 -4.23 -22.70 35.80
C MET A 739 -4.67 -23.59 36.98
N ASP A 740 -5.07 -22.97 38.10
CA ASP A 740 -5.57 -23.67 39.28
C ASP A 740 -6.90 -24.38 39.00
N LYS A 741 -7.83 -23.74 38.28
CA LYS A 741 -9.10 -24.36 37.90
C LYS A 741 -8.94 -25.61 37.05
N TYR A 742 -7.90 -25.67 36.21
CA TYR A 742 -7.63 -26.81 35.33
C TYR A 742 -6.58 -27.78 35.89
N GLY A 743 -6.01 -27.53 37.06
CA GLY A 743 -4.93 -28.34 37.65
C GLY A 743 -3.65 -28.36 36.81
N GLN A 744 -3.41 -27.34 35.96
CA GLN A 744 -2.29 -27.29 35.03
C GLN A 744 -1.13 -26.45 35.59
N MET A 745 0.11 -26.97 35.49
CA MET A 745 1.32 -26.25 35.92
C MET A 745 1.90 -25.30 34.85
N SER A 746 1.55 -25.50 33.58
CA SER A 746 1.95 -24.63 32.46
C SER A 746 0.77 -24.41 31.51
N THR A 747 0.81 -23.30 30.76
CA THR A 747 -0.17 -22.98 29.71
C THR A 747 0.56 -22.61 28.43
N VAL A 748 0.10 -23.17 27.31
CA VAL A 748 0.69 -22.92 25.98
C VAL A 748 -0.02 -21.75 25.32
N PHE A 749 0.77 -20.81 24.79
CA PHE A 749 0.30 -19.68 24.01
C PHE A 749 0.79 -19.78 22.57
N LEU A 750 -0.10 -19.40 21.66
CA LEU A 750 0.14 -19.34 20.21
C LEU A 750 0.28 -17.87 19.81
N GLY A 751 1.49 -17.49 19.36
CA GLY A 751 1.76 -16.21 18.70
C GLY A 751 1.52 -16.34 17.21
N ARG A 752 0.64 -15.52 16.63
CA ARG A 752 0.36 -15.52 15.19
C ARG A 752 0.50 -14.12 14.59
N ARG A 753 1.14 -14.03 13.43
CA ARG A 753 1.13 -12.83 12.57
C ARG A 753 0.92 -13.21 11.11
N SER A 754 0.30 -12.32 10.35
CA SER A 754 0.25 -12.44 8.89
C SER A 754 1.64 -12.17 8.30
N ARG A 755 1.94 -12.80 7.17
CA ARG A 755 3.15 -12.50 6.41
C ARG A 755 3.06 -11.08 5.84
N THR A 756 4.21 -10.43 5.78
CA THR A 756 4.39 -9.06 5.30
C THR A 756 5.27 -9.07 4.05
N LYS A 757 5.27 -7.97 3.28
CA LYS A 757 6.17 -7.80 2.13
C LYS A 757 7.63 -8.11 2.50
N SER A 758 8.10 -7.64 3.65
CA SER A 758 9.48 -7.87 4.07
C SER A 758 9.79 -9.34 4.28
N ASP A 759 8.85 -10.15 4.78
CA ASP A 759 9.09 -11.59 4.97
C ASP A 759 9.32 -12.31 3.64
N LEU A 760 8.59 -11.90 2.59
CA LEU A 760 8.77 -12.44 1.24
C LEU A 760 10.10 -11.96 0.65
N SER A 761 10.43 -10.68 0.78
CA SER A 761 11.71 -10.14 0.28
C SER A 761 12.92 -10.71 1.01
N MET A 762 12.82 -10.95 2.32
CA MET A 762 13.88 -11.61 3.11
C MET A 762 14.16 -13.02 2.57
N LYS A 763 13.11 -13.77 2.22
CA LYS A 763 13.26 -15.11 1.61
C LYS A 763 13.75 -15.07 0.18
N MET A 764 13.38 -14.04 -0.58
CA MET A 764 13.80 -13.87 -1.97
C MET A 764 15.29 -13.59 -2.10
N TYR A 765 15.87 -12.88 -1.12
CA TYR A 765 17.29 -12.49 -1.10
C TYR A 765 18.09 -13.21 0.00
N GLU A 766 17.62 -14.35 0.49
CA GLU A 766 18.18 -15.06 1.66
C GLU A 766 19.68 -15.33 1.53
N GLU A 767 20.13 -15.74 0.33
CA GLU A 767 21.52 -16.08 0.04
C GLU A 767 22.48 -14.88 0.13
N GLU A 768 21.99 -13.66 -0.09
CA GLU A 768 22.84 -12.45 -0.13
C GLU A 768 22.77 -11.60 1.16
N ILE A 769 21.75 -11.80 1.99
CA ILE A 769 21.51 -10.96 3.17
C ILE A 769 22.68 -11.02 4.15
N GLN A 770 23.33 -12.17 4.30
CA GLN A 770 24.46 -12.34 5.20
C GLN A 770 25.66 -11.50 4.74
N GLU A 771 25.95 -11.50 3.44
CA GLU A 771 27.00 -10.66 2.85
C GLU A 771 26.70 -9.16 3.08
N TRP A 772 25.43 -8.75 2.95
CA TRP A 772 25.04 -7.37 3.20
C TRP A 772 25.28 -6.95 4.65
N TYR A 773 25.10 -7.84 5.63
CA TYR A 773 25.39 -7.57 7.02
C TYR A 773 26.90 -7.42 7.30
N GLU A 774 27.73 -8.26 6.67
CA GLU A 774 29.19 -8.21 6.81
C GLU A 774 29.81 -6.99 6.13
N GLU A 775 29.27 -6.57 4.98
CA GLU A 775 29.65 -5.31 4.35
C GLU A 775 29.27 -4.11 5.23
N HIS A 776 28.10 -4.17 5.87
CA HIS A 776 27.64 -3.11 6.75
C HIS A 776 28.47 -3.00 8.03
N SER A 777 28.79 -4.11 8.69
CA SER A 777 29.62 -4.08 9.90
C SER A 777 31.00 -3.50 9.63
N ARG A 778 31.64 -3.87 8.51
CA ARG A 778 32.92 -3.28 8.08
C ARG A 778 32.85 -1.76 7.88
N LYS A 779 31.73 -1.25 7.34
CA LYS A 779 31.50 0.20 7.18
C LYS A 779 31.31 0.90 8.53
N GLU A 780 30.60 0.29 9.47
CA GLU A 780 30.43 0.83 10.83
C GLU A 780 31.76 0.88 11.58
N GLU A 781 32.57 -0.17 11.49
CA GLU A 781 33.92 -0.22 12.09
C GLU A 781 34.82 0.88 11.53
N SER A 782 34.80 1.08 10.22
CA SER A 782 35.55 2.15 9.56
C SER A 782 35.13 3.55 10.02
N GLN A 783 33.83 3.80 10.18
CA GLN A 783 33.31 5.09 10.67
C GLN A 783 33.65 5.33 12.14
N THR A 784 33.60 4.28 12.96
CA THR A 784 33.95 4.35 14.39
C THR A 784 35.44 4.63 14.56
N ALA A 785 36.31 3.97 13.77
CA ALA A 785 37.75 4.21 13.78
C ALA A 785 38.14 5.63 13.33
N LEU A 786 37.33 6.28 12.48
CA LEU A 786 37.52 7.68 12.05
C LEU A 786 37.04 8.71 13.09
N GLN A 787 36.20 8.31 14.05
CA GLN A 787 35.63 9.19 15.08
C GLN A 787 36.38 9.16 16.41
N GLU A 788 37.27 8.20 16.64
CA GLU A 788 38.17 8.23 17.80
C GLU A 788 39.31 9.24 17.56
N PRO A 789 39.45 10.30 18.38
CA PRO A 789 40.65 11.12 18.34
C PRO A 789 41.84 10.25 18.79
N ALA A 790 42.96 10.38 18.07
CA ALA A 790 44.22 9.72 18.39
C ALA A 790 44.79 10.22 19.73
N THR A 791 44.23 9.75 20.84
CA THR A 791 44.74 9.99 22.18
C THR A 791 44.58 8.73 23.03
N ALA A 792 45.38 7.69 22.73
CA ALA A 792 45.92 6.74 23.71
C ALA A 792 46.73 5.63 23.02
N SER A 793 47.99 5.90 22.66
CA SER A 793 49.02 4.85 22.61
C SER A 793 50.42 5.45 22.51
N ASN A 794 50.91 6.01 23.63
CA ASN A 794 52.34 6.12 23.88
C ASN A 794 52.65 5.30 25.14
N SER A 795 52.92 4.00 24.94
CA SER A 795 53.92 3.24 25.71
C SER A 795 53.91 1.76 25.31
N SER A 796 55.12 1.21 25.18
CA SER A 796 55.50 -0.19 24.97
C SER A 796 55.56 -0.76 23.53
N LEU A 797 56.75 -0.55 22.93
CA LEU A 797 57.55 -1.48 22.12
C LEU A 797 56.95 -2.85 21.75
N LYS A 798 56.90 -3.21 20.44
CA LYS A 798 57.86 -4.08 19.69
C LYS A 798 57.37 -4.39 18.23
N PRO A 799 58.16 -5.00 17.32
CA PRO A 799 58.69 -4.32 16.13
C PRO A 799 58.08 -4.75 14.78
N LEU A 800 58.47 -3.98 13.75
CA LEU A 800 58.32 -4.23 12.31
C LEU A 800 58.36 -5.70 11.87
N SER A 801 57.41 -6.09 11.02
CA SER A 801 57.71 -6.96 9.87
C SER A 801 56.73 -6.76 8.70
N LEU A 802 57.33 -6.37 7.56
CA LEU A 802 57.03 -6.75 6.17
C LEU A 802 55.62 -6.59 5.59
N ARG A 803 55.44 -5.41 5.00
CA ARG A 803 54.95 -5.14 3.64
C ARG A 803 54.98 -6.39 2.71
N GLN A 804 53.81 -6.82 2.21
CA GLN A 804 53.72 -7.41 0.87
C GLN A 804 52.58 -6.76 0.08
N ARG A 805 52.97 -6.31 -1.11
CA ARG A 805 52.25 -5.55 -2.12
C ARG A 805 51.97 -6.53 -3.26
N SER A 806 50.73 -6.71 -3.67
CA SER A 806 50.31 -7.20 -5.01
C SER A 806 48.80 -7.46 -4.96
N GLN A 807 47.98 -7.28 -6.00
CA GLN A 807 48.13 -6.70 -7.32
C GLN A 807 46.70 -6.41 -7.81
N THR A 808 46.52 -5.25 -8.40
CA THR A 808 45.48 -4.97 -9.40
C THR A 808 45.51 -5.99 -10.53
N VAL A 809 44.34 -6.52 -10.94
CA VAL A 809 44.09 -6.94 -12.33
C VAL A 809 42.63 -6.66 -12.69
N ILE A 810 42.47 -5.72 -13.63
CA ILE A 810 41.51 -5.54 -14.74
C ILE A 810 40.05 -5.94 -14.49
#